data_AF-A0A955P3H4-F1
#
_entry.id   AF-A0A955P3H4-F1
#
_cell.length_a   1.000
_cell.length_b   1.000
_cell.length_c   1.000
_cell.angle_alpha   90.00
_cell.angle_beta   90.00
_cell.angle_gamma   90.00
#
_symmetry.space_group_name_H-M   'P 1'
#
loop_
_entity.id
_entity.type
_entity.pdbx_description
1 polymer ?
#
loop_
_entity_poly.entity_id
_entity_poly.type
_entity_poly.pdbx_seq_one_letter_code
_entity_poly.pdbx_strand_id
1 'polypeptide(L)'
;AMGRSVEGWRPTAKYSRPRPAHRASFLFLSNPTGDLPAATHETEGLFQVFGGEDSCEVEWLNGKIHLADARNGLLHSDIVHFTGHSIAPSETAEDAGWVLSDGCFGSAELLSEPDHGQTPPLVVFSNSCDSGSVEGNGGFTGKHQCEPLVKGFLQRGCRHFIGALGKIPDPDSAEFARHFYQHILHHEPIGTALKRARLDVRHSENQGSLTWLQYVLYGNPQQGLFGEEILLTESRTILFISNLPQTKIIDEVLGTFPDAVQVMGEETTILFRRPSEAVRCALLLQSKSRNKLTDKDEMKGPRIAISSGEVTLKRAEESRELLGVQGFPVDVGKSLLGLSKEGQILSSKPVFDNARSVIRGTEIPGVEQIAWLDHGAYRFVGLDTPVGVCEIGEEGHAPLTPPADSKNAHRYISLDQEPVLGWRPALNLEIPTAPRWILVEKIGEGGFGEVWRAEHLHSGNNRVFKFCFKADRVRSLKREATLFRILRESVGAHPQIVQVLGTYFDEPPYYIEMEYVPGSHLGDWFAEQGDLPIERRLRIAAQIAEILQVAHNAGIIHRDIKPSNVLAVQDSQNVEELSLKLTDFGIGQVKSPEMLVDMTSPGFTETYSRTELASQSGSRLYMAPEVLIGQPSTVASDIYSLGVLLYQLVVGDLSRPLP
;
A
#
# COMPACT_ATOMS: atom_id res chain seq x y z
N ALA A 1 13.61 -9.04 -20.12
CA ALA A 1 12.96 -7.87 -19.50
C ALA A 1 11.73 -8.32 -18.71
N MET A 2 11.62 -7.89 -17.45
CA MET A 2 10.38 -7.99 -16.66
C MET A 2 9.31 -7.15 -17.36
N GLY A 3 8.08 -7.67 -17.47
CA GLY A 3 6.96 -6.89 -18.01
C GLY A 3 6.72 -5.63 -17.20
N ARG A 4 6.24 -4.56 -17.84
CA ARG A 4 5.85 -3.33 -17.14
C ARG A 4 4.37 -3.46 -16.78
N SER A 5 4.07 -3.62 -15.49
CA SER A 5 2.72 -3.39 -14.99
C SER A 5 2.45 -1.88 -15.08
N VAL A 6 1.43 -1.49 -15.83
CA VAL A 6 0.98 -0.09 -15.86
C VAL A 6 -0.03 0.07 -14.73
N GLU A 7 0.46 0.25 -13.49
CA GLU A 7 -0.40 0.59 -12.35
C GLU A 7 -1.07 1.96 -12.60
N GLY A 8 -2.40 1.99 -12.54
CA GLY A 8 -3.19 3.23 -12.58
C GLY A 8 -4.17 3.36 -13.75
N TRP A 9 -4.25 2.40 -14.66
CA TRP A 9 -5.14 2.52 -15.82
C TRP A 9 -6.52 1.88 -15.58
N ARG A 10 -7.59 2.70 -15.61
CA ARG A 10 -9.00 2.27 -15.58
C ARG A 10 -9.58 2.37 -17.00
N PRO A 11 -10.17 1.31 -17.57
CA PRO A 11 -10.91 1.40 -18.82
C PRO A 11 -11.98 2.48 -18.73
N THR A 12 -12.00 3.40 -19.70
CA THR A 12 -13.00 4.48 -19.77
C THR A 12 -14.39 3.97 -20.15
N ALA A 13 -14.50 2.75 -20.69
CA ALA A 13 -15.75 2.12 -21.07
C ALA A 13 -15.83 0.66 -20.59
N LYS A 14 -17.02 0.26 -20.12
CA LYS A 14 -17.37 -1.13 -19.80
C LYS A 14 -17.78 -1.84 -21.09
N TYR A 15 -16.83 -2.44 -21.79
CA TYR A 15 -17.14 -3.27 -22.95
C TYR A 15 -17.51 -4.69 -22.49
N SER A 16 -18.74 -5.12 -22.76
CA SER A 16 -19.17 -6.51 -22.63
C SER A 16 -19.03 -7.18 -24.00
N ARG A 17 -18.00 -8.02 -24.19
CA ARG A 17 -17.93 -8.91 -25.36
C ARG A 17 -18.91 -10.07 -25.15
N PRO A 18 -19.81 -10.37 -26.09
CA PRO A 18 -20.41 -11.70 -26.17
C PRO A 18 -19.29 -12.72 -26.40
N ARG A 19 -19.39 -13.90 -25.77
CA ARG A 19 -18.42 -15.01 -25.95
C ARG A 19 -18.06 -15.19 -27.44
N PRO A 20 -16.77 -15.32 -27.82
CA PRO A 20 -16.45 -15.92 -29.10
C PRO A 20 -16.99 -17.35 -29.10
N ALA A 21 -17.79 -17.67 -30.12
CA ALA A 21 -18.31 -19.00 -30.33
C ALA A 21 -17.15 -19.93 -30.71
N HIS A 22 -16.58 -20.63 -29.74
CA HIS A 22 -15.62 -21.74 -29.89
C HIS A 22 -14.28 -21.48 -30.62
N ARG A 23 -14.05 -20.34 -31.29
CA ARG A 23 -12.83 -20.04 -32.06
C ARG A 23 -12.28 -18.66 -31.73
N ALA A 24 -10.97 -18.54 -31.52
CA ALA A 24 -10.29 -17.25 -31.33
C ALA A 24 -10.11 -16.56 -32.69
N SER A 25 -10.50 -15.28 -32.81
CA SER A 25 -10.31 -14.52 -34.06
C SER A 25 -8.96 -13.81 -34.09
N PHE A 26 -8.13 -14.14 -35.07
CA PHE A 26 -6.84 -13.52 -35.35
C PHE A 26 -6.94 -12.59 -36.55
N LEU A 27 -6.32 -11.41 -36.44
CA LEU A 27 -6.01 -10.56 -37.57
C LEU A 27 -4.51 -10.44 -37.73
N PHE A 28 -4.04 -10.83 -38.89
CA PHE A 28 -2.65 -10.70 -39.30
C PHE A 28 -2.53 -9.56 -40.30
N LEU A 29 -1.75 -8.55 -39.95
CA LEU A 29 -1.44 -7.38 -40.80
C LEU A 29 0.05 -7.46 -41.16
N SER A 30 0.35 -7.76 -42.43
CA SER A 30 1.74 -7.91 -42.88
C SER A 30 2.08 -7.05 -44.08
N ASN A 31 3.31 -6.51 -44.09
CA ASN A 31 3.83 -5.67 -45.15
C ASN A 31 2.80 -4.59 -45.63
N PRO A 32 2.30 -3.72 -44.74
CA PRO A 32 1.17 -2.85 -45.06
C PRO A 32 1.47 -1.84 -46.17
N THR A 33 2.72 -1.42 -46.31
CA THR A 33 3.21 -0.49 -47.35
C THR A 33 3.54 -1.20 -48.67
N GLY A 34 3.77 -2.51 -48.64
CA GLY A 34 4.13 -3.32 -49.80
C GLY A 34 5.63 -3.31 -50.16
N ASP A 35 6.46 -2.60 -49.39
CA ASP A 35 7.90 -2.44 -49.61
C ASP A 35 8.78 -3.28 -48.65
N LEU A 36 8.16 -4.07 -47.77
CA LEU A 36 8.83 -4.94 -46.80
C LEU A 36 8.47 -6.43 -47.00
N PRO A 37 8.92 -7.11 -48.08
CA PRO A 37 8.57 -8.50 -48.36
C PRO A 37 8.98 -9.50 -47.27
N ALA A 38 9.99 -9.15 -46.48
CA ALA A 38 10.48 -9.99 -45.39
C ALA A 38 9.42 -10.15 -44.27
N ALA A 39 8.68 -9.08 -43.96
CA ALA A 39 7.57 -9.11 -42.99
C ALA A 39 6.42 -10.06 -43.37
N THR A 40 6.25 -10.34 -44.67
CA THR A 40 5.27 -11.33 -45.15
C THR A 40 5.66 -12.76 -44.73
N HIS A 41 6.96 -13.09 -44.66
CA HIS A 41 7.41 -14.45 -44.34
C HIS A 41 7.13 -14.84 -42.89
N GLU A 42 7.24 -13.89 -41.95
CA GLU A 42 6.87 -14.12 -40.54
C GLU A 42 5.40 -14.53 -40.43
N THR A 43 4.53 -13.76 -41.05
CA THR A 43 3.09 -13.95 -40.99
C THR A 43 2.63 -15.17 -41.77
N GLU A 44 3.27 -15.49 -42.89
CA GLU A 44 3.03 -16.73 -43.64
C GLU A 44 3.29 -17.97 -42.78
N GLY A 45 4.38 -17.99 -42.01
CA GLY A 45 4.68 -19.07 -41.08
C GLY A 45 3.63 -19.24 -39.97
N LEU A 46 3.10 -18.13 -39.44
CA LEU A 46 2.01 -18.15 -38.48
C LEU A 46 0.69 -18.62 -39.12
N PHE A 47 0.39 -18.16 -40.34
CA PHE A 47 -0.83 -18.52 -41.06
C PHE A 47 -0.87 -20.01 -41.41
N GLN A 48 0.28 -20.61 -41.77
CA GLN A 48 0.37 -22.05 -42.01
C GLN A 48 0.03 -22.89 -40.77
N VAL A 49 0.31 -22.38 -39.57
CA VAL A 49 0.01 -23.06 -38.30
C VAL A 49 -1.43 -22.81 -37.88
N PHE A 50 -1.87 -21.55 -37.79
CA PHE A 50 -3.15 -21.19 -37.18
C PHE A 50 -4.31 -21.06 -38.18
N GLY A 51 -4.04 -20.83 -39.47
CA GLY A 51 -5.07 -20.63 -40.49
C GLY A 51 -5.91 -21.89 -40.80
N GLY A 52 -5.41 -23.07 -40.42
CA GLY A 52 -6.10 -24.35 -40.56
C GLY A 52 -6.59 -24.97 -39.25
N GLU A 53 -6.41 -24.31 -38.10
CA GLU A 53 -6.83 -24.85 -36.81
C GLU A 53 -8.33 -24.64 -36.55
N ASP A 54 -9.01 -25.68 -36.06
CA ASP A 54 -10.43 -25.59 -35.70
C ASP A 54 -10.69 -24.59 -34.57
N SER A 55 -9.70 -24.35 -33.70
CA SER A 55 -9.76 -23.42 -32.57
C SER A 55 -9.56 -21.95 -32.95
N CYS A 56 -9.19 -21.64 -34.20
CA CYS A 56 -8.84 -20.29 -34.63
C CYS A 56 -9.54 -19.90 -35.92
N GLU A 57 -9.90 -18.64 -36.07
CA GLU A 57 -10.26 -18.03 -37.35
C GLU A 57 -9.22 -16.96 -37.66
N VAL A 58 -8.58 -17.00 -38.83
CA VAL A 58 -7.48 -16.09 -39.17
C VAL A 58 -7.84 -15.28 -40.40
N GLU A 59 -7.95 -13.96 -40.23
CA GLU A 59 -7.97 -12.99 -41.32
C GLU A 59 -6.54 -12.50 -41.57
N TRP A 60 -6.08 -12.59 -42.82
CA TRP A 60 -4.73 -12.16 -43.19
C TRP A 60 -4.79 -11.07 -44.28
N LEU A 61 -4.45 -9.84 -43.91
CA LEU A 61 -4.26 -8.73 -44.83
C LEU A 61 -2.76 -8.57 -45.11
N ASN A 62 -2.38 -8.60 -46.39
CA ASN A 62 -1.00 -8.54 -46.81
C ASN A 62 -0.80 -7.65 -48.03
N GLY A 63 0.19 -6.75 -47.98
CA GLY A 63 0.60 -5.92 -49.11
C GLY A 63 -0.38 -4.79 -49.41
N LYS A 64 0.10 -3.53 -49.27
CA LYS A 64 -0.69 -2.31 -49.55
C LYS A 64 -2.03 -2.24 -48.79
N ILE A 65 -1.99 -2.45 -47.47
CA ILE A 65 -3.15 -2.41 -46.59
C ILE A 65 -3.56 -0.95 -46.35
N HIS A 66 -4.82 -0.63 -46.63
CA HIS A 66 -5.39 0.70 -46.42
C HIS A 66 -5.85 0.91 -44.97
N LEU A 67 -5.90 2.16 -44.52
CA LEU A 67 -6.35 2.55 -43.18
C LEU A 67 -7.75 2.02 -42.84
N ALA A 68 -8.67 2.04 -43.81
CA ALA A 68 -10.04 1.56 -43.61
C ALA A 68 -10.11 0.04 -43.39
N ASP A 69 -9.29 -0.72 -44.11
CA ASP A 69 -9.24 -2.19 -44.01
C ASP A 69 -8.62 -2.62 -42.68
N ALA A 70 -7.50 -1.99 -42.29
CA ALA A 70 -6.88 -2.20 -41.00
C ALA A 70 -7.84 -1.88 -39.85
N ARG A 71 -8.57 -0.76 -39.94
CA ARG A 71 -9.61 -0.41 -38.96
C ARG A 71 -10.68 -1.49 -38.87
N ASN A 72 -11.25 -1.89 -40.00
CA ASN A 72 -12.33 -2.86 -40.00
C ASN A 72 -11.90 -4.21 -39.40
N GLY A 73 -10.70 -4.69 -39.75
CA GLY A 73 -10.15 -5.91 -39.16
C GLY A 73 -10.02 -5.80 -37.63
N LEU A 74 -9.41 -4.71 -37.14
CA LEU A 74 -9.16 -4.51 -35.70
C LEU A 74 -10.43 -4.58 -34.84
N LEU A 75 -11.59 -4.21 -35.39
CA LEU A 75 -12.87 -4.20 -34.67
C LEU A 75 -13.44 -5.60 -34.42
N HIS A 76 -13.00 -6.62 -35.16
CA HIS A 76 -13.58 -7.96 -35.17
C HIS A 76 -12.63 -9.05 -34.63
N SER A 77 -11.44 -8.66 -34.19
CA SER A 77 -10.39 -9.60 -33.77
C SER A 77 -10.24 -9.71 -32.25
N ASP A 78 -9.93 -10.91 -31.76
CA ASP A 78 -9.43 -11.14 -30.40
C ASP A 78 -7.94 -10.84 -30.31
N ILE A 79 -7.17 -11.28 -31.30
CA ILE A 79 -5.72 -11.19 -31.33
C ILE A 79 -5.29 -10.51 -32.62
N VAL A 80 -4.42 -9.51 -32.52
CA VAL A 80 -3.85 -8.82 -33.67
C VAL A 80 -2.34 -9.07 -33.70
N HIS A 81 -1.83 -9.45 -34.86
CA HIS A 81 -0.40 -9.57 -35.12
C HIS A 81 -0.02 -8.60 -36.24
N PHE A 82 0.87 -7.66 -35.96
CA PHE A 82 1.33 -6.65 -36.92
C PHE A 82 2.82 -6.81 -37.23
N THR A 83 3.14 -6.88 -38.53
CA THR A 83 4.51 -6.89 -39.06
C THR A 83 4.68 -5.80 -40.13
N GLY A 84 5.51 -4.80 -39.87
CA GLY A 84 5.61 -3.65 -40.78
C GLY A 84 6.42 -2.47 -40.25
N HIS A 85 6.25 -1.32 -40.88
CA HIS A 85 6.91 -0.07 -40.47
C HIS A 85 6.12 0.64 -39.35
N SER A 86 6.86 1.30 -38.46
CA SER A 86 6.32 2.29 -37.52
C SER A 86 7.10 3.60 -37.60
N ILE A 87 6.44 4.69 -37.19
CA ILE A 87 7.05 6.02 -37.08
C ILE A 87 7.21 6.34 -35.59
N ALA A 88 8.44 6.66 -35.18
CA ALA A 88 8.73 7.11 -33.82
C ALA A 88 8.14 8.51 -33.53
N PRO A 89 7.73 8.80 -32.29
CA PRO A 89 7.19 10.11 -31.92
C PRO A 89 8.24 11.23 -32.09
N SER A 90 7.91 12.25 -32.89
CA SER A 90 8.60 13.54 -32.92
C SER A 90 8.08 14.46 -31.80
N GLU A 91 8.73 15.61 -31.56
CA GLU A 91 8.37 16.57 -30.50
C GLU A 91 6.91 17.07 -30.54
N THR A 92 6.16 16.83 -31.64
CA THR A 92 4.76 17.20 -31.82
C THR A 92 3.76 16.02 -31.85
N ALA A 93 4.18 14.81 -31.46
CA ALA A 93 3.41 13.68 -30.91
C ALA A 93 2.06 13.20 -31.53
N GLU A 94 1.63 13.65 -32.71
CA GLU A 94 0.37 13.18 -33.33
C GLU A 94 0.55 12.02 -34.34
N ASP A 95 1.70 11.92 -35.02
CA ASP A 95 1.91 10.96 -36.14
C ASP A 95 2.60 9.64 -35.75
N ALA A 96 2.66 9.30 -34.46
CA ALA A 96 3.33 8.08 -33.99
C ALA A 96 2.40 6.86 -34.11
N GLY A 97 2.76 5.88 -34.94
CA GLY A 97 1.89 4.73 -35.22
C GLY A 97 2.42 3.75 -36.26
N TRP A 98 1.55 2.81 -36.65
CA TRP A 98 1.81 1.85 -37.73
C TRP A 98 1.71 2.55 -39.09
N VAL A 99 2.65 2.30 -39.99
CA VAL A 99 2.59 2.85 -41.36
C VAL A 99 1.82 1.91 -42.25
N LEU A 100 0.80 2.43 -42.93
CA LEU A 100 -0.06 1.73 -43.88
C LEU A 100 0.13 2.31 -45.29
N SER A 101 -0.57 1.76 -46.29
CA SER A 101 -0.38 2.14 -47.69
C SER A 101 -0.81 3.58 -48.02
N ASP A 102 -1.75 4.13 -47.25
CA ASP A 102 -2.40 5.42 -47.47
C ASP A 102 -2.40 6.34 -46.24
N GLY A 103 -1.65 6.00 -45.19
CA GLY A 103 -1.55 6.83 -43.99
C GLY A 103 -0.83 6.16 -42.81
N CYS A 104 -0.90 6.82 -41.65
CA CYS A 104 -0.45 6.26 -40.38
C CYS A 104 -1.65 5.88 -39.51
N PHE A 105 -1.54 4.77 -38.80
CA PHE A 105 -2.50 4.34 -37.79
C PHE A 105 -1.90 4.56 -36.40
N GLY A 106 -2.23 5.70 -35.79
CA GLY A 106 -1.69 6.16 -34.52
C GLY A 106 -2.73 6.31 -33.42
N SER A 107 -2.32 6.97 -32.33
CA SER A 107 -3.20 7.20 -31.18
C SER A 107 -4.36 8.13 -31.48
N ALA A 108 -4.20 9.07 -32.42
CA ALA A 108 -5.27 9.99 -32.83
C ALA A 108 -6.42 9.22 -33.51
N GLU A 109 -6.12 8.31 -34.45
CA GLU A 109 -7.10 7.46 -35.11
C GLU A 109 -7.80 6.52 -34.11
N LEU A 110 -7.07 6.03 -33.11
CA LEU A 110 -7.61 5.22 -32.03
C LEU A 110 -8.48 6.01 -31.05
N LEU A 111 -8.45 7.34 -31.03
CA LEU A 111 -9.19 8.15 -30.06
C LEU A 111 -10.26 9.06 -30.70
N SER A 112 -10.22 9.26 -32.02
CA SER A 112 -11.09 10.19 -32.75
C SER A 112 -12.52 9.70 -33.01
N GLU A 113 -12.84 8.42 -32.78
CA GLU A 113 -14.17 7.87 -33.13
C GLU A 113 -15.10 7.64 -31.92
N PRO A 114 -16.40 7.97 -32.05
CA PRO A 114 -17.40 7.71 -31.02
C PRO A 114 -17.70 6.21 -30.85
N ASP A 115 -17.87 5.80 -29.58
CA ASP A 115 -18.15 4.44 -29.12
C ASP A 115 -19.51 3.92 -29.64
N HIS A 116 -19.53 3.28 -30.80
CA HIS A 116 -20.73 2.66 -31.39
C HIS A 116 -20.90 1.18 -30.98
N GLY A 117 -20.54 0.82 -29.74
CA GLY A 117 -20.69 -0.56 -29.24
C GLY A 117 -19.69 -1.56 -29.82
N GLN A 118 -18.58 -1.06 -30.37
CA GLN A 118 -17.50 -1.88 -30.93
C GLN A 118 -16.53 -2.33 -29.83
N THR A 119 -15.88 -3.49 -30.01
CA THR A 119 -14.97 -4.04 -28.99
C THR A 119 -13.53 -4.13 -29.49
N PRO A 120 -12.57 -3.44 -28.84
CA PRO A 120 -11.15 -3.46 -29.23
C PRO A 120 -10.53 -4.86 -29.12
N PRO A 121 -9.41 -5.15 -29.80
CA PRO A 121 -8.73 -6.43 -29.67
C PRO A 121 -8.25 -6.69 -28.23
N LEU A 122 -8.26 -7.95 -27.79
CA LEU A 122 -7.80 -8.32 -26.44
C LEU A 122 -6.27 -8.25 -26.35
N VAL A 123 -5.57 -8.72 -27.38
CA VAL A 123 -4.10 -8.63 -27.49
C VAL A 123 -3.72 -7.99 -28.81
N VAL A 124 -2.76 -7.08 -28.73
CA VAL A 124 -1.99 -6.64 -29.90
C VAL A 124 -0.54 -7.10 -29.73
N PHE A 125 -0.02 -7.79 -30.73
CA PHE A 125 1.38 -8.16 -30.86
C PHE A 125 1.96 -7.38 -32.05
N SER A 126 2.94 -6.51 -31.81
CA SER A 126 3.51 -5.63 -32.81
C SER A 126 5.00 -5.88 -32.97
N ASN A 127 5.38 -6.51 -34.08
CA ASN A 127 6.76 -6.60 -34.56
C ASN A 127 6.98 -5.53 -35.65
N SER A 128 7.15 -4.27 -35.23
CA SER A 128 7.36 -3.15 -36.15
C SER A 128 8.82 -2.68 -36.15
N CYS A 129 9.30 -2.20 -37.31
CA CYS A 129 10.62 -1.59 -37.44
C CYS A 129 10.52 -0.08 -37.73
N ASP A 130 11.39 0.69 -37.08
CA ASP A 130 11.43 2.15 -37.18
C ASP A 130 11.94 2.59 -38.55
N SER A 131 11.14 3.39 -39.25
CA SER A 131 11.48 3.98 -40.55
C SER A 131 12.48 5.16 -40.46
N GLY A 132 12.80 5.66 -39.26
CA GLY A 132 13.65 6.82 -39.03
C GLY A 132 15.15 6.59 -38.76
N SER A 133 15.64 5.34 -38.75
CA SER A 133 17.06 5.06 -38.45
C SER A 133 17.94 5.01 -39.70
N VAL A 134 18.44 6.18 -40.10
CA VAL A 134 19.61 6.32 -40.98
C VAL A 134 20.85 5.78 -40.25
N GLU A 135 21.67 5.01 -40.98
CA GLU A 135 23.00 4.49 -40.66
C GLU A 135 23.70 5.07 -39.41
N GLY A 136 23.89 4.24 -38.38
CA GLY A 136 24.72 4.60 -37.24
C GLY A 136 24.88 3.47 -36.23
N ASN A 137 26.09 2.89 -36.17
CA ASN A 137 26.53 2.06 -35.04
C ASN A 137 26.51 2.91 -33.76
N GLY A 138 25.65 2.58 -32.78
CA GLY A 138 25.84 3.05 -31.41
C GLY A 138 24.59 3.23 -30.56
N GLY A 139 24.49 2.42 -29.51
CA GLY A 139 23.85 2.82 -28.24
C GLY A 139 22.39 2.43 -28.06
N PHE A 140 22.12 1.69 -26.97
CA PHE A 140 20.81 1.59 -26.33
C PHE A 140 20.34 3.00 -25.89
N THR A 141 19.71 3.76 -26.78
CA THR A 141 18.98 4.97 -26.39
C THR A 141 17.57 4.55 -26.01
N GLY A 142 17.34 4.32 -24.71
CA GLY A 142 16.05 3.93 -24.13
C GLY A 142 14.96 5.00 -24.19
N LYS A 143 14.68 5.60 -25.36
CA LYS A 143 13.48 6.40 -25.59
C LYS A 143 12.39 5.49 -26.16
N HIS A 144 11.24 5.51 -25.50
CA HIS A 144 10.14 4.57 -25.70
C HIS A 144 9.36 4.83 -27.00
N GLN A 145 9.80 4.18 -28.08
CA GLN A 145 9.33 4.45 -29.46
C GLN A 145 7.83 4.17 -29.71
N CYS A 146 7.16 3.33 -28.90
CA CYS A 146 5.75 2.92 -29.13
C CYS A 146 4.76 3.40 -28.05
N GLU A 147 5.17 4.23 -27.09
CA GLU A 147 4.34 4.62 -25.94
C GLU A 147 2.98 5.25 -26.30
N PRO A 148 2.89 6.18 -27.28
CA PRO A 148 1.60 6.77 -27.68
C PRO A 148 0.61 5.74 -28.23
N LEU A 149 1.09 4.83 -29.09
CA LEU A 149 0.27 3.78 -29.70
C LEU A 149 -0.19 2.76 -28.66
N VAL A 150 0.71 2.32 -27.76
CA VAL A 150 0.39 1.44 -26.62
C VAL A 150 -0.71 2.09 -25.77
N LYS A 151 -0.53 3.38 -25.44
CA LYS A 151 -1.50 4.13 -24.65
C LYS A 151 -2.86 4.21 -25.35
N GLY A 152 -2.90 4.44 -26.66
CA GLY A 152 -4.13 4.46 -27.45
C GLY A 152 -4.89 3.13 -27.41
N PHE A 153 -4.20 2.01 -27.65
CA PHE A 153 -4.81 0.68 -27.60
C PHE A 153 -5.31 0.32 -26.20
N LEU A 154 -4.49 0.54 -25.17
CA LEU A 154 -4.91 0.33 -23.79
C LEU A 154 -6.13 1.21 -23.52
N GLN A 155 -6.09 2.53 -23.79
CA GLN A 155 -7.21 3.47 -23.59
C GLN A 155 -8.55 3.01 -24.19
N ARG A 156 -8.51 2.41 -25.39
CA ARG A 156 -9.68 1.87 -26.08
C ARG A 156 -10.22 0.58 -25.46
N GLY A 157 -9.51 -0.07 -24.54
CA GLY A 157 -9.92 -1.29 -23.84
C GLY A 157 -9.17 -2.55 -24.26
N CYS A 158 -8.07 -2.43 -25.02
CA CYS A 158 -7.16 -3.54 -25.25
C CYS A 158 -6.57 -4.02 -23.92
N ARG A 159 -6.60 -5.33 -23.65
CA ARG A 159 -6.12 -5.87 -22.36
C ARG A 159 -4.61 -5.90 -22.30
N HIS A 160 -3.98 -6.22 -23.43
CA HIS A 160 -2.53 -6.42 -23.49
C HIS A 160 -1.94 -5.94 -24.82
N PHE A 161 -0.78 -5.30 -24.74
CA PHE A 161 0.02 -4.93 -25.90
C PHE A 161 1.43 -5.49 -25.75
N ILE A 162 1.96 -6.12 -26.80
CA ILE A 162 3.34 -6.61 -26.86
C ILE A 162 4.04 -5.88 -27.99
N GLY A 163 5.10 -5.15 -27.65
CA GLY A 163 5.91 -4.40 -28.61
C GLY A 163 7.39 -4.72 -28.47
N ALA A 164 8.14 -4.61 -29.56
CA ALA A 164 9.59 -4.77 -29.56
C ALA A 164 10.30 -3.44 -29.17
N LEU A 165 11.39 -3.54 -28.40
CA LEU A 165 12.27 -2.39 -28.09
C LEU A 165 13.30 -2.07 -29.19
N GLY A 166 13.38 -2.91 -30.21
CA GLY A 166 14.34 -2.82 -31.31
C GLY A 166 14.01 -3.84 -32.39
N LYS A 167 14.80 -3.85 -33.47
CA LYS A 167 14.55 -4.75 -34.62
C LYS A 167 14.74 -6.22 -34.21
N ILE A 168 13.71 -7.04 -34.46
CA ILE A 168 13.74 -8.49 -34.28
C ILE A 168 13.67 -9.12 -35.67
N PRO A 169 14.59 -10.04 -36.02
CA PRO A 169 14.53 -10.75 -37.30
C PRO A 169 13.25 -11.57 -37.45
N ASP A 170 12.69 -11.59 -38.66
CA ASP A 170 11.42 -12.26 -38.97
C ASP A 170 11.37 -13.75 -38.56
N PRO A 171 12.44 -14.57 -38.75
CA PRO A 171 12.42 -15.96 -38.30
C PRO A 171 12.33 -16.10 -36.77
N ASP A 172 13.06 -15.26 -36.04
CA ASP A 172 13.07 -15.27 -34.56
C ASP A 172 11.70 -14.82 -34.02
N SER A 173 11.09 -13.82 -34.68
CA SER A 173 9.78 -13.31 -34.31
C SER A 173 8.67 -14.33 -34.58
N ALA A 174 8.67 -14.95 -35.76
CA ALA A 174 7.70 -15.98 -36.14
C ALA A 174 7.73 -17.17 -35.18
N GLU A 175 8.92 -17.65 -34.84
CA GLU A 175 9.09 -18.78 -33.91
C GLU A 175 8.59 -18.42 -32.51
N PHE A 176 8.94 -17.23 -32.01
CA PHE A 176 8.49 -16.74 -30.71
C PHE A 176 6.97 -16.54 -30.66
N ALA A 177 6.40 -15.86 -31.65
CA ALA A 177 4.96 -15.61 -31.75
C ALA A 177 4.17 -16.92 -31.84
N ARG A 178 4.67 -17.92 -32.57
CA ARG A 178 4.05 -19.26 -32.65
C ARG A 178 3.93 -19.91 -31.27
N HIS A 179 5.03 -20.01 -30.52
CA HIS A 179 4.99 -20.58 -29.17
C HIS A 179 4.09 -19.77 -28.23
N PHE A 180 4.16 -18.44 -28.32
CA PHE A 180 3.36 -17.54 -27.50
C PHE A 180 1.85 -17.74 -27.73
N TYR A 181 1.40 -17.79 -28.98
CA TYR A 181 -0.01 -18.01 -29.31
C TYR A 181 -0.49 -19.41 -28.92
N GLN A 182 0.36 -20.45 -29.08
CA GLN A 182 0.03 -21.79 -28.59
C GLN A 182 -0.28 -21.78 -27.09
N HIS A 183 0.56 -21.16 -26.25
CA HIS A 183 0.31 -21.10 -24.80
C HIS A 183 -0.93 -20.26 -24.44
N ILE A 184 -1.21 -19.19 -25.18
CA ILE A 184 -2.41 -18.38 -24.99
C ILE A 184 -3.69 -19.15 -25.27
N LEU A 185 -3.71 -19.92 -26.36
CA LEU A 185 -4.87 -20.72 -26.76
C LEU A 185 -5.15 -21.86 -25.76
N HIS A 186 -4.16 -22.24 -24.93
CA HIS A 186 -4.32 -23.15 -23.80
C HIS A 186 -4.78 -22.45 -22.50
N HIS A 187 -5.32 -21.23 -22.60
CA HIS A 187 -5.87 -20.44 -21.48
C HIS A 187 -4.84 -20.06 -20.39
N GLU A 188 -3.55 -20.03 -20.72
CA GLU A 188 -2.55 -19.56 -19.76
C GLU A 188 -2.62 -18.04 -19.55
N PRO A 189 -2.31 -17.54 -18.33
CA PRO A 189 -2.06 -16.12 -18.12
C PRO A 189 -0.99 -15.59 -19.08
N ILE A 190 -1.18 -14.39 -19.61
CA ILE A 190 -0.31 -13.88 -20.69
C ILE A 190 1.17 -13.80 -20.30
N GLY A 191 1.46 -13.51 -19.02
CA GLY A 191 2.82 -13.47 -18.50
C GLY A 191 3.46 -14.87 -18.42
N THR A 192 2.65 -15.90 -18.12
CA THR A 192 3.07 -17.30 -18.14
C THR A 192 3.33 -17.76 -19.58
N ALA A 193 2.41 -17.46 -20.50
CA ALA A 193 2.56 -17.76 -21.92
C ALA A 193 3.84 -17.11 -22.50
N LEU A 194 4.08 -15.83 -22.18
CA LEU A 194 5.29 -15.12 -22.59
C LEU A 194 6.55 -15.78 -22.01
N LYS A 195 6.53 -16.17 -20.73
CA LYS A 195 7.66 -16.84 -20.07
C LYS A 195 7.94 -18.21 -20.69
N ARG A 196 6.91 -18.99 -21.00
CA ARG A 196 7.06 -20.33 -21.61
C ARG A 196 7.52 -20.24 -23.06
N ALA A 197 6.98 -19.32 -23.85
CA ALA A 197 7.46 -19.08 -25.22
C ALA A 197 8.96 -18.76 -25.26
N ARG A 198 9.45 -17.96 -24.29
CA ARG A 198 10.89 -17.69 -24.14
C ARG A 198 11.72 -18.93 -23.79
N LEU A 199 11.16 -19.85 -23.00
CA LEU A 199 11.84 -21.10 -22.67
C LEU A 199 11.85 -22.05 -23.87
N ASP A 200 10.74 -22.14 -24.61
CA ASP A 200 10.63 -23.05 -25.75
C ASP A 200 11.56 -22.64 -26.90
N VAL A 201 11.62 -21.36 -27.24
CA VAL A 201 12.57 -20.83 -28.24
C VAL A 201 14.02 -21.02 -27.80
N ARG A 202 14.31 -21.00 -26.48
CA ARG A 202 15.66 -21.29 -25.97
C ARG A 202 16.05 -22.77 -26.15
N HIS A 203 15.07 -23.67 -26.18
CA HIS A 203 15.28 -25.10 -26.28
C HIS A 203 15.19 -25.64 -27.72
N SER A 204 14.85 -24.82 -28.71
CA SER A 204 14.86 -25.20 -30.13
C SER A 204 16.28 -25.21 -30.72
N GLU A 205 16.46 -25.91 -31.85
CA GLU A 205 17.76 -26.10 -32.51
C GLU A 205 18.38 -24.80 -33.08
N ASN A 206 17.64 -23.69 -33.08
CA ASN A 206 18.04 -22.36 -33.56
C ASN A 206 18.64 -21.48 -32.44
N GLN A 207 19.73 -21.92 -31.83
CA GLN A 207 20.41 -21.25 -30.69
C GLN A 207 21.02 -19.85 -31.00
N GLY A 208 20.77 -19.27 -32.17
CA GLY A 208 21.57 -18.17 -32.72
C GLY A 208 21.26 -16.76 -32.19
N SER A 209 20.08 -16.50 -31.65
CA SER A 209 19.63 -15.11 -31.45
C SER A 209 18.74 -14.93 -30.22
N LEU A 210 19.14 -14.04 -29.31
CA LEU A 210 18.37 -13.62 -28.12
C LEU A 210 17.50 -12.37 -28.38
N THR A 211 17.29 -12.02 -29.66
CA THR A 211 16.56 -10.82 -30.09
C THR A 211 15.12 -10.77 -29.57
N TRP A 212 14.44 -11.92 -29.45
CA TRP A 212 13.10 -12.07 -28.88
C TRP A 212 12.98 -11.61 -27.40
N LEU A 213 14.09 -11.45 -26.67
CA LEU A 213 14.07 -10.84 -25.32
C LEU A 213 13.68 -9.36 -25.34
N GLN A 214 13.70 -8.72 -26.51
CA GLN A 214 13.35 -7.32 -26.71
C GLN A 214 11.83 -7.08 -26.71
N TYR A 215 11.00 -8.13 -26.71
CA TYR A 215 9.57 -7.99 -26.52
C TYR A 215 9.20 -7.56 -25.09
N VAL A 216 8.42 -6.48 -24.99
CA VAL A 216 7.88 -5.93 -23.75
C VAL A 216 6.37 -6.09 -23.73
N LEU A 217 5.87 -6.66 -22.65
CA LEU A 217 4.44 -6.75 -22.34
C LEU A 217 3.99 -5.50 -21.59
N TYR A 218 2.91 -4.89 -22.08
CA TYR A 218 2.12 -3.85 -21.44
C TYR A 218 0.73 -4.42 -21.13
N GLY A 219 0.32 -4.37 -19.87
CA GLY A 219 -0.94 -4.96 -19.37
C GLY A 219 -0.71 -5.91 -18.19
N ASN A 220 -1.77 -6.50 -17.63
CA ASN A 220 -1.66 -7.36 -16.44
C ASN A 220 -1.13 -8.76 -16.81
N PRO A 221 0.09 -9.15 -16.38
CA PRO A 221 0.67 -10.46 -16.72
C PRO A 221 -0.06 -11.66 -16.11
N GLN A 222 -0.88 -11.45 -15.07
CA GLN A 222 -1.63 -12.52 -14.40
C GLN A 222 -3.00 -12.78 -15.04
N GLN A 223 -3.40 -11.96 -16.01
CA GLN A 223 -4.70 -12.08 -16.67
C GLN A 223 -4.62 -13.07 -17.85
N GLY A 224 -5.58 -14.00 -17.92
CA GLY A 224 -5.80 -14.87 -19.08
C GLY A 224 -6.66 -14.20 -20.16
N LEU A 225 -6.64 -14.74 -21.37
CA LEU A 225 -7.33 -14.16 -22.54
C LEU A 225 -8.75 -14.69 -22.73
N PHE A 226 -8.91 -16.01 -22.62
CA PHE A 226 -10.14 -16.72 -22.94
C PHE A 226 -10.76 -17.42 -21.71
N GLY A 227 -10.59 -16.88 -20.49
CA GLY A 227 -11.02 -17.49 -19.22
C GLY A 227 -12.14 -16.74 -18.49
N GLU A 228 -13.04 -17.49 -17.85
CA GLU A 228 -14.29 -17.09 -17.18
C GLU A 228 -14.13 -16.43 -15.78
N GLU A 229 -12.94 -16.01 -15.39
CA GLU A 229 -12.68 -15.49 -14.03
C GLU A 229 -12.46 -13.98 -14.04
N ILE A 230 -13.43 -13.23 -13.51
CA ILE A 230 -13.20 -11.84 -13.13
C ILE A 230 -12.42 -11.86 -11.81
N LEU A 231 -11.10 -11.65 -11.92
CA LEU A 231 -10.23 -11.40 -10.78
C LEU A 231 -10.32 -9.92 -10.41
N LEU A 232 -11.07 -9.63 -9.35
CA LEU A 232 -11.10 -8.28 -8.77
C LEU A 232 -10.19 -8.24 -7.56
N THR A 233 -9.16 -7.41 -7.64
CA THR A 233 -8.32 -7.11 -6.49
C THR A 233 -8.94 -5.95 -5.72
N GLU A 234 -9.29 -6.20 -4.46
CA GLU A 234 -9.84 -5.17 -3.57
C GLU A 234 -9.42 -5.39 -2.13
N SER A 235 -9.42 -4.32 -1.34
CA SER A 235 -9.20 -4.42 0.10
C SER A 235 -10.44 -4.98 0.78
N ARG A 236 -10.27 -6.09 1.50
CA ARG A 236 -11.34 -6.77 2.26
C ARG A 236 -10.84 -7.21 3.63
N THR A 237 -11.78 -7.32 4.55
CA THR A 237 -11.60 -8.06 5.81
C THR A 237 -12.24 -9.43 5.65
N ILE A 238 -11.53 -10.48 6.04
CA ILE A 238 -11.97 -11.86 5.95
C ILE A 238 -12.12 -12.40 7.37
N LEU A 239 -13.30 -12.94 7.64
CA LEU A 239 -13.64 -13.64 8.87
C LEU A 239 -13.76 -15.13 8.55
N PHE A 240 -12.95 -15.94 9.21
CA PHE A 240 -12.95 -17.40 9.11
C PHE A 240 -13.55 -18.00 10.37
N ILE A 241 -14.37 -19.03 10.21
CA ILE A 241 -14.98 -19.72 11.34
C ILE A 241 -14.87 -21.23 11.21
N SER A 242 -14.52 -21.86 12.32
CA SER A 242 -14.49 -23.31 12.51
C SER A 242 -15.27 -23.71 13.76
N ASN A 243 -15.78 -24.95 13.80
CA ASN A 243 -16.53 -25.53 14.91
C ASN A 243 -17.77 -24.72 15.32
N LEU A 244 -18.55 -24.24 14.35
CA LEU A 244 -19.76 -23.48 14.62
C LEU A 244 -20.95 -24.44 14.87
N PRO A 245 -21.66 -24.31 16.01
CA PRO A 245 -22.63 -25.33 16.42
C PRO A 245 -23.92 -25.40 15.58
N GLN A 246 -24.36 -24.30 14.94
CA GLN A 246 -25.63 -24.27 14.17
C GLN A 246 -25.62 -23.23 13.05
N THR A 247 -25.93 -23.63 11.81
CA THR A 247 -26.07 -22.74 10.64
C THR A 247 -27.07 -21.59 10.86
N LYS A 248 -28.15 -21.84 11.61
CA LYS A 248 -29.14 -20.81 11.96
C LYS A 248 -28.56 -19.61 12.72
N ILE A 249 -27.51 -19.80 13.53
CA ILE A 249 -26.88 -18.69 14.27
C ILE A 249 -26.13 -17.77 13.31
N ILE A 250 -25.47 -18.33 12.30
CA ILE A 250 -24.79 -17.56 11.25
C ILE A 250 -25.80 -16.72 10.50
N ASP A 251 -26.88 -17.32 9.99
CA ASP A 251 -27.91 -16.62 9.23
C ASP A 251 -28.55 -15.48 10.05
N GLU A 252 -28.81 -15.74 11.33
CA GLU A 252 -29.39 -14.76 12.25
C GLU A 252 -28.42 -13.59 12.53
N VAL A 253 -27.12 -13.84 12.68
CA VAL A 253 -26.12 -12.78 12.86
C VAL A 253 -25.87 -12.04 11.55
N LEU A 254 -25.68 -12.74 10.44
CA LEU A 254 -25.43 -12.14 9.12
C LEU A 254 -26.60 -11.30 8.61
N GLY A 255 -27.83 -11.60 9.02
CA GLY A 255 -29.00 -10.75 8.76
C GLY A 255 -28.85 -9.32 9.31
N THR A 256 -27.93 -9.08 10.26
CA THR A 256 -27.62 -7.73 10.78
C THR A 256 -26.49 -7.01 10.02
N PHE A 257 -25.83 -7.68 9.07
CA PHE A 257 -24.69 -7.17 8.30
C PHE A 257 -24.97 -7.23 6.78
N PRO A 258 -25.62 -6.21 6.18
CA PRO A 258 -26.03 -6.25 4.77
C PRO A 258 -24.87 -6.27 3.76
N ASP A 259 -23.68 -5.81 4.19
CA ASP A 259 -22.46 -5.78 3.38
C ASP A 259 -21.61 -7.06 3.55
N ALA A 260 -22.02 -7.99 4.41
CA ALA A 260 -21.31 -9.25 4.62
C ALA A 260 -21.58 -10.21 3.44
N VAL A 261 -20.51 -10.82 2.90
CA VAL A 261 -20.64 -11.75 1.79
C VAL A 261 -19.97 -13.07 2.11
N GLN A 262 -20.75 -14.15 2.12
CA GLN A 262 -20.23 -15.49 2.36
C GLN A 262 -19.56 -16.04 1.09
N VAL A 263 -18.41 -16.66 1.25
CA VAL A 263 -17.64 -17.30 0.17
C VAL A 263 -17.82 -18.82 0.27
N MET A 264 -17.99 -19.47 -0.87
CA MET A 264 -18.09 -20.93 -0.95
C MET A 264 -16.74 -21.58 -0.63
N GLY A 265 -16.71 -22.57 0.26
CA GLY A 265 -15.49 -23.28 0.65
C GLY A 265 -15.70 -24.27 1.80
N GLU A 266 -14.63 -24.99 2.18
CA GLU A 266 -14.67 -25.97 3.30
C GLU A 266 -14.85 -25.30 4.67
N GLU A 267 -14.26 -24.12 4.85
CA GLU A 267 -14.40 -23.30 6.06
C GLU A 267 -15.43 -22.19 5.82
N THR A 268 -16.23 -21.87 6.86
CA THR A 268 -17.16 -20.74 6.76
C THR A 268 -16.36 -19.45 6.67
N THR A 269 -16.33 -18.87 5.48
CA THR A 269 -15.54 -17.67 5.16
C THR A 269 -16.48 -16.53 4.79
N ILE A 270 -16.32 -15.38 5.45
CA ILE A 270 -17.21 -14.24 5.32
C ILE A 270 -16.37 -12.99 5.07
N LEU A 271 -16.71 -12.25 4.02
CA LEU A 271 -16.04 -11.01 3.63
C LEU A 271 -16.79 -9.80 4.15
N PHE A 272 -16.04 -8.85 4.68
CA PHE A 272 -16.51 -7.55 5.14
C PHE A 272 -15.72 -6.43 4.47
N ARG A 273 -16.36 -5.26 4.31
CA ARG A 273 -15.68 -4.04 3.86
C ARG A 273 -14.81 -3.41 4.93
N ARG A 274 -15.17 -3.57 6.21
CA ARG A 274 -14.52 -2.90 7.35
C ARG A 274 -14.13 -3.91 8.43
N PRO A 275 -12.94 -3.77 9.04
CA PRO A 275 -12.53 -4.60 10.17
C PRO A 275 -13.51 -4.53 11.36
N SER A 276 -14.08 -3.35 11.62
CA SER A 276 -15.02 -3.16 12.72
C SER A 276 -16.28 -4.04 12.60
N GLU A 277 -16.83 -4.16 11.40
CA GLU A 277 -18.03 -4.98 11.16
C GLU A 277 -17.73 -6.47 11.34
N ALA A 278 -16.57 -6.92 10.85
CA ALA A 278 -16.12 -8.30 11.05
C ALA A 278 -15.96 -8.64 12.54
N VAL A 279 -15.32 -7.76 13.32
CA VAL A 279 -15.14 -7.97 14.77
C VAL A 279 -16.49 -7.96 15.50
N ARG A 280 -17.40 -7.05 15.15
CA ARG A 280 -18.76 -7.03 15.73
C ARG A 280 -19.52 -8.33 15.42
N CYS A 281 -19.41 -8.82 14.19
CA CYS A 281 -19.99 -10.10 13.77
C CYS A 281 -19.41 -11.25 14.60
N ALA A 282 -18.08 -11.31 14.76
CA ALA A 282 -17.41 -12.34 15.55
C ALA A 282 -17.84 -12.34 17.03
N LEU A 283 -17.97 -11.17 17.65
CA LEU A 283 -18.43 -11.03 19.03
C LEU A 283 -19.90 -11.46 19.19
N LEU A 284 -20.78 -11.11 18.24
CA LEU A 284 -22.17 -11.57 18.24
C LEU A 284 -22.27 -13.09 18.05
N LEU A 285 -21.42 -13.68 17.21
CA LEU A 285 -21.33 -15.13 17.03
C LEU A 285 -20.85 -15.84 18.31
N GLN A 286 -19.84 -15.29 18.99
CA GLN A 286 -19.35 -15.78 20.28
C GLN A 286 -20.47 -15.71 21.35
N SER A 287 -21.13 -14.56 21.49
CA SER A 287 -22.21 -14.35 22.46
C SER A 287 -23.44 -15.25 22.20
N LYS A 288 -23.92 -15.33 20.95
CA LYS A 288 -25.09 -16.18 20.63
C LYS A 288 -24.81 -17.67 20.74
N SER A 289 -23.58 -18.09 20.43
CA SER A 289 -23.16 -19.48 20.62
C SER A 289 -23.12 -19.85 22.11
N ARG A 290 -22.70 -18.92 22.99
CA ARG A 290 -22.77 -19.08 24.45
C ARG A 290 -24.20 -19.30 24.95
N ASN A 291 -25.15 -18.46 24.54
CA ASN A 291 -26.53 -18.50 25.04
C ASN A 291 -27.34 -19.74 24.59
N LYS A 292 -26.87 -20.51 23.61
CA LYS A 292 -27.53 -21.74 23.12
C LYS A 292 -26.85 -23.04 23.57
N LEU A 293 -25.76 -22.96 24.35
CA LEU A 293 -25.17 -24.14 24.99
C LEU A 293 -26.13 -24.63 26.09
N THR A 294 -26.73 -25.80 25.90
CA THR A 294 -27.47 -26.48 26.97
C THR A 294 -26.52 -27.39 27.75
N ASP A 295 -26.77 -27.59 29.05
CA ASP A 295 -25.97 -28.45 29.97
C ASP A 295 -25.74 -29.90 29.49
N LYS A 296 -26.34 -30.33 28.38
CA LYS A 296 -26.29 -31.71 27.87
C LYS A 296 -25.41 -31.92 26.65
N ASP A 297 -24.91 -30.87 26.01
CA ASP A 297 -24.01 -30.99 24.86
C ASP A 297 -22.62 -30.47 25.24
N GLU A 298 -21.61 -31.35 25.19
CA GLU A 298 -20.17 -30.99 25.22
C GLU A 298 -19.77 -30.23 23.93
N MET A 299 -20.50 -29.18 23.59
CA MET A 299 -20.31 -28.42 22.37
C MET A 299 -19.24 -27.36 22.59
N LYS A 300 -18.15 -27.52 21.85
CA LYS A 300 -16.98 -26.66 21.85
C LYS A 300 -17.30 -25.33 21.18
N GLY A 301 -16.97 -24.20 21.82
CA GLY A 301 -17.27 -22.85 21.31
C GLY A 301 -16.57 -22.57 19.96
N PRO A 302 -17.10 -21.62 19.15
CA PRO A 302 -16.58 -21.36 17.81
C PRO A 302 -15.14 -20.85 17.89
N ARG A 303 -14.35 -21.24 16.88
CA ARG A 303 -13.00 -20.73 16.66
C ARG A 303 -13.06 -19.72 15.53
N ILE A 304 -12.65 -18.49 15.80
CA ILE A 304 -12.79 -17.39 14.83
C ILE A 304 -11.41 -16.79 14.58
N ALA A 305 -11.12 -16.52 13.31
CA ALA A 305 -9.94 -15.78 12.90
C ALA A 305 -10.30 -14.65 11.93
N ILE A 306 -9.67 -13.49 12.10
CA ILE A 306 -9.95 -12.31 11.28
C ILE A 306 -8.65 -11.73 10.73
N SER A 307 -8.64 -11.46 9.44
CA SER A 307 -7.50 -10.84 8.75
C SER A 307 -8.00 -9.79 7.76
N SER A 308 -7.17 -8.82 7.42
CA SER A 308 -7.53 -7.79 6.45
C SER A 308 -6.36 -7.45 5.56
N GLY A 309 -6.65 -7.15 4.30
CA GLY A 309 -5.68 -6.64 3.35
C GLY A 309 -6.22 -6.70 1.93
N GLU A 310 -5.32 -6.59 0.97
CA GLU A 310 -5.64 -6.73 -0.44
C GLU A 310 -5.86 -8.20 -0.78
N VAL A 311 -7.01 -8.51 -1.38
CA VAL A 311 -7.40 -9.86 -1.77
C VAL A 311 -7.85 -9.88 -3.21
N THR A 312 -7.64 -11.00 -3.86
CA THR A 312 -8.18 -11.27 -5.19
C THR A 312 -9.44 -12.10 -5.03
N LEU A 313 -10.57 -11.55 -5.45
CA LEU A 313 -11.85 -12.23 -5.45
C LEU A 313 -12.07 -12.94 -6.77
N LYS A 314 -12.56 -14.18 -6.68
CA LYS A 314 -13.04 -14.98 -7.81
C LYS A 314 -14.56 -14.93 -7.86
N ARG A 315 -15.12 -14.34 -8.91
CA ARG A 315 -16.58 -14.23 -9.12
C ARG A 315 -17.00 -14.98 -10.38
N ALA A 316 -18.18 -15.58 -10.34
CA ALA A 316 -18.86 -16.05 -11.54
C ALA A 316 -19.44 -14.84 -12.31
N GLU A 317 -19.37 -14.80 -13.63
CA GLU A 317 -19.89 -13.68 -14.44
C GLU A 317 -21.43 -13.56 -14.38
N GLU A 318 -22.14 -14.68 -14.24
CA GLU A 318 -23.62 -14.74 -14.30
C GLU A 318 -24.31 -14.72 -12.93
N SER A 319 -23.55 -14.76 -11.82
CA SER A 319 -24.10 -14.67 -10.46
C SER A 319 -23.31 -13.68 -9.60
N ARG A 320 -23.95 -13.10 -8.57
CA ARG A 320 -23.21 -12.33 -7.54
C ARG A 320 -22.41 -13.24 -6.60
N GLU A 321 -22.34 -14.54 -6.87
CA GLU A 321 -21.73 -15.52 -5.97
C GLU A 321 -20.20 -15.49 -6.09
N LEU A 322 -19.56 -15.52 -4.92
CA LEU A 322 -18.11 -15.57 -4.80
C LEU A 322 -17.65 -17.02 -4.73
N LEU A 323 -16.92 -17.43 -5.78
CA LEU A 323 -16.36 -18.76 -5.93
C LEU A 323 -15.12 -18.97 -5.06
N GLY A 324 -14.43 -17.89 -4.70
CA GLY A 324 -13.24 -17.97 -3.86
C GLY A 324 -12.60 -16.62 -3.57
N VAL A 325 -11.70 -16.63 -2.59
CA VAL A 325 -10.85 -15.51 -2.21
C VAL A 325 -9.42 -16.01 -2.07
N GLN A 326 -8.46 -15.26 -2.60
CA GLN A 326 -7.04 -15.57 -2.56
C GLN A 326 -6.23 -14.34 -2.15
N GLY A 327 -5.02 -14.56 -1.66
CA GLY A 327 -4.07 -13.51 -1.29
C GLY A 327 -3.51 -13.70 0.11
N PHE A 328 -2.47 -12.94 0.42
CA PHE A 328 -1.77 -13.01 1.71
C PHE A 328 -2.69 -12.93 2.94
N PRO A 329 -3.76 -12.10 2.99
CA PRO A 329 -4.69 -12.10 4.11
C PRO A 329 -5.39 -13.45 4.32
N VAL A 330 -5.68 -14.21 3.26
CA VAL A 330 -6.29 -15.55 3.36
C VAL A 330 -5.36 -16.51 4.10
N ASP A 331 -4.08 -16.52 3.74
CA ASP A 331 -3.07 -17.38 4.36
C ASP A 331 -2.85 -17.03 5.83
N VAL A 332 -2.83 -15.73 6.14
CA VAL A 332 -2.79 -15.22 7.52
C VAL A 332 -4.02 -15.66 8.31
N GLY A 333 -5.23 -15.48 7.77
CA GLY A 333 -6.48 -15.83 8.44
C GLY A 333 -6.58 -17.33 8.74
N LYS A 334 -6.23 -18.19 7.78
CA LYS A 334 -6.17 -19.65 7.99
C LYS A 334 -5.13 -20.05 9.04
N SER A 335 -3.97 -19.41 9.03
CA SER A 335 -2.92 -19.64 10.02
C SER A 335 -3.36 -19.26 11.43
N LEU A 336 -4.04 -18.12 11.58
CA LEU A 336 -4.64 -17.68 12.83
C LEU A 336 -5.75 -18.64 13.29
N LEU A 337 -6.59 -19.12 12.37
CA LEU A 337 -7.66 -20.08 12.68
C LEU A 337 -7.07 -21.40 13.20
N GLY A 338 -6.01 -21.89 12.57
CA GLY A 338 -5.30 -23.09 13.01
C GLY A 338 -4.65 -22.94 14.39
N LEU A 339 -4.24 -21.72 14.76
CA LEU A 339 -3.66 -21.39 16.07
C LEU A 339 -4.72 -21.19 17.17
N SER A 340 -5.94 -20.78 16.80
CA SER A 340 -6.99 -20.43 17.75
C SER A 340 -7.52 -21.62 18.56
N LYS A 341 -7.86 -21.35 19.83
CA LYS A 341 -8.54 -22.29 20.74
C LYS A 341 -10.06 -22.10 20.67
N GLU A 342 -10.78 -23.06 21.24
CA GLU A 342 -12.25 -23.02 21.34
C GLU A 342 -12.73 -21.75 22.05
N GLY A 343 -13.73 -21.09 21.46
CA GLY A 343 -14.24 -19.80 21.94
C GLY A 343 -13.31 -18.61 21.70
N GLN A 344 -12.15 -18.78 21.08
CA GLN A 344 -11.18 -17.71 20.85
C GLN A 344 -11.43 -16.99 19.52
N ILE A 345 -11.35 -15.66 19.54
CA ILE A 345 -11.35 -14.81 18.34
C ILE A 345 -9.95 -14.22 18.19
N LEU A 346 -9.18 -14.77 17.27
CA LEU A 346 -7.87 -14.24 16.92
C LEU A 346 -7.97 -13.29 15.73
N SER A 347 -7.09 -12.30 15.67
CA SER A 347 -7.01 -11.37 14.56
C SER A 347 -5.58 -10.97 14.25
N SER A 348 -5.36 -10.50 13.02
CA SER A 348 -4.12 -9.79 12.70
C SER A 348 -4.11 -8.39 13.34
N LYS A 349 -2.92 -7.89 13.66
CA LYS A 349 -2.73 -6.56 14.27
C LYS A 349 -3.48 -5.42 13.56
N PRO A 350 -3.49 -5.30 12.21
CA PRO A 350 -4.25 -4.25 11.53
C PRO A 350 -5.76 -4.30 11.78
N VAL A 351 -6.34 -5.50 11.83
CA VAL A 351 -7.77 -5.70 12.15
C VAL A 351 -8.03 -5.25 13.58
N PHE A 352 -7.18 -5.70 14.51
CA PHE A 352 -7.28 -5.37 15.92
C PHE A 352 -7.25 -3.87 16.17
N ASP A 353 -6.26 -3.16 15.62
CA ASP A 353 -6.10 -1.71 15.82
C ASP A 353 -7.27 -0.92 15.24
N ASN A 354 -7.69 -1.28 14.02
CA ASN A 354 -8.80 -0.61 13.36
C ASN A 354 -10.12 -0.84 14.12
N ALA A 355 -10.48 -2.10 14.39
CA ALA A 355 -11.72 -2.42 15.08
C ALA A 355 -11.76 -1.82 16.50
N ARG A 356 -10.64 -1.84 17.22
CA ARG A 356 -10.52 -1.25 18.55
C ARG A 356 -10.80 0.24 18.56
N SER A 357 -10.33 0.97 17.53
CA SER A 357 -10.57 2.41 17.41
C SER A 357 -12.04 2.78 17.14
N VAL A 358 -12.84 1.84 16.63
CA VAL A 358 -14.24 2.09 16.21
C VAL A 358 -15.26 1.51 17.19
N ILE A 359 -15.01 0.30 17.71
CA ILE A 359 -16.00 -0.47 18.48
C ILE A 359 -15.86 -0.25 19.99
N ARG A 360 -14.67 0.08 20.50
CA ARG A 360 -14.44 0.09 21.95
C ARG A 360 -15.25 1.20 22.63
N GLY A 361 -16.20 0.82 23.48
CA GLY A 361 -17.17 1.72 24.12
C GLY A 361 -18.55 1.76 23.45
N THR A 362 -18.74 1.01 22.35
CA THR A 362 -20.05 0.80 21.74
C THR A 362 -20.76 -0.38 22.41
N GLU A 363 -22.07 -0.25 22.65
CA GLU A 363 -22.89 -1.36 23.13
C GLU A 363 -23.10 -2.36 21.99
N ILE A 364 -22.69 -3.62 22.22
CA ILE A 364 -23.00 -4.74 21.34
C ILE A 364 -24.03 -5.62 22.07
N PRO A 365 -25.20 -5.88 21.48
CA PRO A 365 -26.23 -6.71 22.11
C PRO A 365 -25.69 -8.06 22.58
N GLY A 366 -25.80 -8.34 23.88
CA GLY A 366 -25.38 -9.60 24.49
C GLY A 366 -23.86 -9.72 24.74
N VAL A 367 -23.10 -8.63 24.62
CA VAL A 367 -21.68 -8.56 24.95
C VAL A 367 -21.49 -7.43 25.96
N GLU A 368 -21.11 -7.78 27.19
CA GLU A 368 -21.02 -6.80 28.28
C GLU A 368 -19.75 -5.96 28.19
N GLN A 369 -18.57 -6.58 28.38
CA GLN A 369 -17.28 -5.91 28.38
C GLN A 369 -16.33 -6.56 27.37
N ILE A 370 -15.84 -5.77 26.41
CA ILE A 370 -14.92 -6.24 25.37
C ILE A 370 -13.48 -6.06 25.82
N ALA A 371 -12.74 -7.17 25.92
CA ALA A 371 -11.30 -7.19 26.11
C ALA A 371 -10.55 -7.19 24.77
N TRP A 372 -9.37 -6.57 24.80
CA TRP A 372 -8.48 -6.37 23.67
C TRP A 372 -7.05 -6.73 24.10
N LEU A 373 -6.54 -7.86 23.63
CA LEU A 373 -5.23 -8.36 24.06
C LEU A 373 -4.28 -8.56 22.87
N ASP A 374 -3.09 -7.99 22.95
CA ASP A 374 -2.03 -8.16 21.95
C ASP A 374 -1.07 -9.27 22.42
N HIS A 375 -1.10 -10.41 21.73
CA HIS A 375 -0.28 -11.59 22.07
C HIS A 375 1.11 -11.55 21.45
N GLY A 376 1.44 -10.51 20.66
CA GLY A 376 2.73 -10.35 20.01
C GLY A 376 2.87 -11.13 18.70
N ALA A 377 4.09 -11.20 18.19
CA ALA A 377 4.37 -11.80 16.89
C ALA A 377 4.49 -13.33 16.99
N TYR A 378 3.95 -14.02 15.98
CA TYR A 378 4.11 -15.46 15.78
C TYR A 378 4.72 -15.71 14.40
N ARG A 379 5.62 -16.68 14.31
CA ARG A 379 6.14 -17.20 13.05
C ARG A 379 5.31 -18.42 12.66
N PHE A 380 4.66 -18.33 11.51
CA PHE A 380 3.86 -19.40 10.93
C PHE A 380 4.65 -20.12 9.83
N VAL A 381 4.49 -21.43 9.74
CA VAL A 381 5.05 -22.20 8.63
C VAL A 381 4.35 -21.79 7.33
N GLY A 382 5.12 -21.40 6.32
CA GLY A 382 4.59 -20.96 5.02
C GLY A 382 4.36 -19.45 4.89
N LEU A 383 4.57 -18.66 5.95
CA LEU A 383 4.60 -17.19 5.88
C LEU A 383 6.02 -16.67 6.03
N ASP A 384 6.44 -15.78 5.14
CA ASP A 384 7.81 -15.24 5.11
C ASP A 384 8.09 -14.27 6.27
N THR A 385 7.05 -13.66 6.83
CA THR A 385 7.17 -12.66 7.89
C THR A 385 6.41 -13.06 9.15
N PRO A 386 6.92 -12.73 10.35
CA PRO A 386 6.16 -12.89 11.58
C PRO A 386 4.87 -12.05 11.55
N VAL A 387 3.77 -12.64 12.02
CA VAL A 387 2.45 -12.02 12.04
C VAL A 387 2.09 -11.65 13.47
N GLY A 388 1.63 -10.42 13.69
CA GLY A 388 1.09 -9.99 14.98
C GLY A 388 -0.26 -10.66 15.26
N VAL A 389 -0.34 -11.41 16.35
CA VAL A 389 -1.53 -12.13 16.80
C VAL A 389 -2.17 -11.35 17.93
N CYS A 390 -3.42 -10.97 17.76
CA CYS A 390 -4.20 -10.29 18.79
C CYS A 390 -5.52 -11.04 19.04
N GLU A 391 -6.10 -10.85 20.21
CA GLU A 391 -7.36 -11.46 20.62
C GLU A 391 -8.37 -10.38 20.99
N ILE A 392 -9.60 -10.56 20.52
CA ILE A 392 -10.77 -9.77 20.92
C ILE A 392 -11.76 -10.72 21.57
N GLY A 393 -12.41 -10.32 22.65
CA GLY A 393 -13.43 -11.18 23.25
C GLY A 393 -14.15 -10.55 24.42
N GLU A 394 -15.24 -11.18 24.84
CA GLU A 394 -15.97 -10.76 26.04
C GLU A 394 -15.21 -11.16 27.33
N GLU A 395 -15.02 -10.23 28.26
CA GLU A 395 -14.39 -10.48 29.56
C GLU A 395 -15.16 -11.55 30.34
N GLY A 396 -14.44 -12.49 30.96
CA GLY A 396 -15.04 -13.62 31.68
C GLY A 396 -15.57 -14.77 30.79
N HIS A 397 -15.63 -14.59 29.46
CA HIS A 397 -16.12 -15.60 28.53
C HIS A 397 -15.10 -16.02 27.46
N ALA A 398 -14.32 -15.07 26.94
CA ALA A 398 -13.24 -15.38 26.02
C ALA A 398 -12.00 -15.92 26.77
N PRO A 399 -11.19 -16.80 26.15
CA PRO A 399 -9.99 -17.34 26.78
C PRO A 399 -8.98 -16.29 27.24
N LEU A 400 -8.83 -15.19 26.49
CA LEU A 400 -7.95 -14.04 26.75
C LEU A 400 -6.53 -14.46 27.19
N THR A 401 -6.03 -15.51 26.56
CA THR A 401 -4.75 -16.13 26.90
C THR A 401 -3.97 -16.41 25.62
N PRO A 402 -2.64 -16.16 25.63
CA PRO A 402 -1.81 -16.43 24.47
C PRO A 402 -2.00 -17.87 23.95
N PRO A 403 -2.19 -18.05 22.63
CA PRO A 403 -2.13 -19.37 22.03
C PRO A 403 -0.77 -20.02 22.29
N ALA A 404 -0.78 -21.33 22.56
CA ALA A 404 0.44 -22.09 22.75
C ALA A 404 1.14 -22.32 21.42
N ASP A 405 2.46 -22.51 21.46
CA ASP A 405 3.23 -22.93 20.30
C ASP A 405 2.73 -24.28 19.76
N SER A 406 2.84 -24.45 18.45
CA SER A 406 2.45 -25.64 17.72
C SER A 406 3.46 -25.92 16.61
N LYS A 407 3.40 -27.11 16.01
CA LYS A 407 4.27 -27.47 14.87
C LYS A 407 4.23 -26.45 13.72
N ASN A 408 3.11 -25.74 13.55
CA ASN A 408 2.88 -24.82 12.45
C ASN A 408 3.02 -23.34 12.85
N ALA A 409 3.16 -23.03 14.14
CA ALA A 409 3.19 -21.67 14.64
C ALA A 409 3.96 -21.60 15.95
N HIS A 410 5.00 -20.77 16.02
CA HIS A 410 5.77 -20.55 17.25
C HIS A 410 5.84 -19.06 17.53
N ARG A 411 5.79 -18.69 18.80
CA ARG A 411 5.96 -17.30 19.21
C ARG A 411 7.32 -16.80 18.73
N TYR A 412 7.30 -15.68 18.01
CA TYR A 412 8.49 -15.07 17.47
C TYR A 412 8.97 -13.97 18.41
N ILE A 413 10.14 -14.18 18.98
CA ILE A 413 10.87 -13.21 19.79
C ILE A 413 12.09 -12.82 18.96
N SER A 414 12.15 -11.57 18.49
CA SER A 414 13.35 -11.07 17.82
C SER A 414 14.44 -10.83 18.87
N LEU A 415 15.67 -11.22 18.57
CA LEU A 415 16.84 -10.95 19.43
C LEU A 415 17.09 -9.44 19.62
N ASP A 416 16.56 -8.61 18.70
CA ASP A 416 16.67 -7.14 18.72
C ASP A 416 15.38 -6.42 19.15
N GLN A 417 14.29 -7.16 19.46
CA GLN A 417 13.03 -6.60 19.95
C GLN A 417 12.49 -7.47 21.09
N GLU A 418 12.76 -7.06 22.33
CA GLU A 418 11.99 -7.58 23.46
C GLU A 418 10.50 -7.27 23.23
N PRO A 419 9.61 -8.27 23.34
CA PRO A 419 8.20 -8.06 23.08
C PRO A 419 7.61 -7.21 24.20
N VAL A 420 6.98 -6.07 23.88
CA VAL A 420 6.09 -5.42 24.86
C VAL A 420 4.73 -6.13 24.81
N LEU A 421 4.70 -7.32 25.41
CA LEU A 421 3.45 -7.96 25.83
C LEU A 421 2.80 -7.07 26.90
N GLY A 422 1.48 -6.86 26.83
CA GLY A 422 0.73 -6.21 27.92
C GLY A 422 -0.27 -5.14 27.51
N TRP A 423 -0.60 -4.28 28.48
CA TRP A 423 -1.61 -3.22 28.41
C TRP A 423 -1.34 -2.24 27.25
N ARG A 424 -2.42 -1.77 26.62
CA ARG A 424 -2.38 -0.75 25.57
C ARG A 424 -3.40 0.35 25.87
N PRO A 425 -3.04 1.62 25.64
CA PRO A 425 -3.89 2.76 25.90
C PRO A 425 -5.12 2.70 25.01
N ALA A 426 -6.23 3.17 25.55
CA ALA A 426 -7.49 3.30 24.85
C ALA A 426 -8.41 4.25 25.60
N LEU A 427 -9.43 4.74 24.90
CA LEU A 427 -10.42 5.64 25.48
C LEU A 427 -11.09 5.01 26.72
N ASN A 428 -11.28 5.84 27.75
CA ASN A 428 -11.85 5.53 29.05
C ASN A 428 -11.09 4.49 29.88
N LEU A 429 -9.84 4.20 29.53
CA LEU A 429 -9.00 3.27 30.28
C LEU A 429 -8.18 3.99 31.33
N GLU A 430 -8.15 3.44 32.54
CA GLU A 430 -7.24 3.88 33.59
C GLU A 430 -5.82 3.39 33.31
N ILE A 431 -4.84 4.26 33.55
CA ILE A 431 -3.42 3.93 33.38
C ILE A 431 -2.97 3.08 34.58
N PRO A 432 -2.48 1.83 34.40
CA PRO A 432 -2.18 0.92 35.51
C PRO A 432 -1.20 1.47 36.54
N THR A 433 -0.18 2.22 36.08
CA THR A 433 0.85 2.82 36.94
C THR A 433 0.53 4.26 37.35
N ALA A 434 -0.58 4.83 36.86
CA ALA A 434 -1.07 6.15 37.26
C ALA A 434 -2.58 6.07 37.57
N PRO A 435 -2.95 5.52 38.75
CA PRO A 435 -4.34 5.40 39.12
C PRO A 435 -5.07 6.74 39.08
N ARG A 436 -6.35 6.70 38.72
CA ARG A 436 -7.30 7.81 38.54
C ARG A 436 -7.04 8.69 37.32
N TRP A 437 -6.05 8.40 36.50
CA TRP A 437 -5.87 9.02 35.19
C TRP A 437 -6.57 8.17 34.13
N ILE A 438 -7.61 8.73 33.53
CA ILE A 438 -8.41 8.07 32.50
C ILE A 438 -8.05 8.65 31.16
N LEU A 439 -7.67 7.82 30.21
CA LEU A 439 -7.38 8.24 28.85
C LEU A 439 -8.66 8.73 28.16
N VAL A 440 -8.68 9.96 27.69
CA VAL A 440 -9.88 10.61 27.13
C VAL A 440 -9.75 10.99 25.66
N GLU A 441 -8.53 10.97 25.10
CA GLU A 441 -8.32 11.29 23.68
C GLU A 441 -6.97 10.74 23.20
N LYS A 442 -6.92 10.17 21.99
CA LYS A 442 -5.65 9.87 21.32
C LYS A 442 -5.22 11.10 20.54
N ILE A 443 -4.13 11.74 20.99
CA ILE A 443 -3.58 12.96 20.38
C ILE A 443 -2.75 12.60 19.14
N GLY A 444 -2.05 11.47 19.16
CA GLY A 444 -1.22 11.07 18.04
C GLY A 444 -0.62 9.68 18.14
N GLU A 445 0.05 9.28 17.06
CA GLU A 445 0.82 8.05 16.96
C GLU A 445 2.10 8.34 16.18
N GLY A 446 3.24 7.88 16.70
CA GLY A 446 4.55 8.17 16.12
C GLY A 446 5.54 7.04 16.30
N GLY A 447 6.81 7.32 16.02
CA GLY A 447 7.88 6.32 16.09
C GLY A 447 7.99 5.63 17.47
N PHE A 448 7.74 6.34 18.57
CA PHE A 448 7.91 5.76 19.90
C PHE A 448 6.68 4.95 20.38
N GLY A 449 5.49 5.25 19.88
CA GLY A 449 4.24 4.62 20.27
C GLY A 449 3.06 5.57 20.15
N GLU A 450 2.14 5.53 21.11
CA GLU A 450 0.90 6.30 21.10
C GLU A 450 0.96 7.47 22.12
N VAL A 451 0.38 8.62 21.76
CA VAL A 451 0.27 9.81 22.61
C VAL A 451 -1.20 10.05 22.95
N TRP A 452 -1.51 10.16 24.23
CA TRP A 452 -2.88 10.26 24.71
C TRP A 452 -3.07 11.40 25.70
N ARG A 453 -4.19 12.12 25.60
CA ARG A 453 -4.71 12.95 26.68
C ARG A 453 -5.37 12.06 27.72
N ALA A 454 -5.09 12.32 29.00
CA ALA A 454 -5.81 11.72 30.10
C ALA A 454 -6.36 12.80 31.03
N GLU A 455 -7.52 12.52 31.61
CA GLU A 455 -8.18 13.35 32.61
C GLU A 455 -8.13 12.67 33.98
N HIS A 456 -7.80 13.43 35.01
CA HIS A 456 -7.81 12.92 36.38
C HIS A 456 -9.22 12.93 36.97
N LEU A 457 -9.74 11.75 37.34
CA LEU A 457 -11.13 11.49 37.74
C LEU A 457 -11.75 12.52 38.71
N HIS A 458 -10.96 13.03 39.66
CA HIS A 458 -11.50 13.89 40.73
C HIS A 458 -11.30 15.38 40.48
N SER A 459 -10.23 15.76 39.76
CA SER A 459 -9.89 17.17 39.60
C SER A 459 -10.21 17.72 38.22
N GLY A 460 -10.55 16.85 37.24
CA GLY A 460 -10.74 17.24 35.85
C GLY A 460 -9.46 17.75 35.17
N ASN A 461 -8.30 17.60 35.83
CA ASN A 461 -7.03 18.06 35.28
C ASN A 461 -6.63 17.18 34.11
N ASN A 462 -6.13 17.79 33.05
CA ASN A 462 -5.66 17.10 31.86
C ASN A 462 -4.13 16.95 31.88
N ARG A 463 -3.64 15.81 31.41
CA ARG A 463 -2.21 15.52 31.15
C ARG A 463 -2.04 14.75 29.85
N VAL A 464 -0.82 14.75 29.32
CA VAL A 464 -0.48 13.98 28.13
C VAL A 464 0.46 12.84 28.49
N PHE A 465 0.18 11.65 27.98
CA PHE A 465 0.94 10.43 28.19
C PHE A 465 1.48 9.95 26.85
N LYS A 466 2.79 10.03 26.67
CA LYS A 466 3.50 9.52 25.49
C LYS A 466 4.04 8.13 25.79
N PHE A 467 3.32 7.11 25.34
CA PHE A 467 3.64 5.71 25.60
C PHE A 467 4.65 5.13 24.62
N CYS A 468 5.47 4.20 25.10
CA CYS A 468 6.38 3.40 24.30
C CYS A 468 6.14 1.91 24.50
N PHE A 469 5.82 1.23 23.39
CA PHE A 469 5.53 -0.20 23.36
C PHE A 469 6.61 -1.01 22.63
N LYS A 470 7.80 -0.44 22.48
CA LYS A 470 8.93 -1.16 21.88
C LYS A 470 10.16 -1.00 22.77
N ALA A 471 10.69 -2.09 23.30
CA ALA A 471 11.79 -2.07 24.26
C ALA A 471 13.06 -1.42 23.68
N ASP A 472 13.36 -1.66 22.41
CA ASP A 472 14.46 -1.02 21.66
C ASP A 472 14.30 0.51 21.59
N ARG A 473 13.07 1.02 21.71
CA ARG A 473 12.75 2.45 21.69
C ARG A 473 12.61 3.08 23.08
N VAL A 474 12.53 2.28 24.15
CA VAL A 474 12.53 2.80 25.53
C VAL A 474 13.81 3.59 25.82
N ARG A 475 14.95 3.16 25.26
CA ARG A 475 16.21 3.91 25.39
C ARG A 475 16.10 5.31 24.80
N SER A 476 15.46 5.44 23.63
CA SER A 476 15.23 6.75 23.01
C SER A 476 14.24 7.60 23.81
N LEU A 477 13.19 7.00 24.35
CA LEU A 477 12.26 7.72 25.23
C LEU A 477 12.95 8.18 26.54
N LYS A 478 13.82 7.35 27.14
CA LYS A 478 14.67 7.71 28.30
C LYS A 478 15.60 8.88 27.99
N ARG A 479 16.20 8.88 26.79
CA ARG A 479 17.03 10.01 26.32
C ARG A 479 16.20 11.29 26.23
N GLU A 480 14.95 11.21 25.78
CA GLU A 480 14.08 12.37 25.58
C GLU A 480 13.76 13.01 26.91
N ALA A 481 13.32 12.19 27.86
CA ALA A 481 13.14 12.59 29.24
C ALA A 481 14.42 13.19 29.86
N THR A 482 15.60 12.67 29.52
CA THR A 482 16.88 13.20 30.01
C THR A 482 17.17 14.59 29.44
N LEU A 483 16.91 14.82 28.15
CA LEU A 483 17.07 16.15 27.54
C LEU A 483 16.13 17.17 28.19
N PHE A 484 14.86 16.83 28.38
CA PHE A 484 13.92 17.71 29.09
C PHE A 484 14.36 18.01 30.53
N ARG A 485 14.94 17.03 31.23
CA ARG A 485 15.49 17.23 32.57
C ARG A 485 16.68 18.20 32.57
N ILE A 486 17.66 18.01 31.67
CA ILE A 486 18.82 18.91 31.53
C ILE A 486 18.35 20.33 31.18
N LEU A 487 17.37 20.44 30.27
CA LEU A 487 16.80 21.72 29.89
C LEU A 487 16.18 22.43 31.10
N ARG A 488 15.34 21.72 31.85
CA ARG A 488 14.70 22.24 33.06
C ARG A 488 15.72 22.61 34.14
N GLU A 489 16.79 21.83 34.31
CA GLU A 489 17.88 22.15 35.25
C GLU A 489 18.66 23.39 34.82
N SER A 490 18.81 23.62 33.51
CA SER A 490 19.60 24.73 32.95
C SER A 490 18.85 26.05 32.89
N VAL A 491 17.56 26.04 32.51
CA VAL A 491 16.77 27.26 32.25
C VAL A 491 15.50 27.37 33.10
N GLY A 492 15.24 26.41 33.99
CA GLY A 492 14.02 26.35 34.78
C GLY A 492 12.79 25.91 33.97
N ALA A 493 11.61 26.06 34.56
CA ALA A 493 10.35 25.82 33.85
C ALA A 493 10.09 26.98 32.87
N HIS A 494 10.18 26.72 31.58
CA HIS A 494 9.98 27.72 30.54
C HIS A 494 8.52 27.69 30.02
N PRO A 495 7.82 28.83 29.93
CA PRO A 495 6.41 28.84 29.54
C PRO A 495 6.17 28.36 28.11
N GLN A 496 7.13 28.57 27.21
CA GLN A 496 7.04 28.21 25.79
C GLN A 496 7.66 26.84 25.45
N ILE A 497 7.90 25.99 26.46
CA ILE A 497 8.39 24.61 26.26
C ILE A 497 7.49 23.66 27.03
N VAL A 498 7.03 22.58 26.40
CA VAL A 498 6.19 21.58 27.05
C VAL A 498 6.92 20.96 28.23
N GLN A 499 6.28 20.97 29.39
CA GLN A 499 6.85 20.43 30.62
C GLN A 499 6.67 18.92 30.73
N VAL A 500 7.77 18.21 31.01
CA VAL A 500 7.75 16.84 31.51
C VAL A 500 7.48 16.85 33.01
N LEU A 501 6.41 16.16 33.42
CA LEU A 501 5.94 16.06 34.80
C LEU A 501 6.45 14.80 35.48
N GLY A 502 6.60 13.71 34.73
CA GLY A 502 7.00 12.41 35.25
C GLY A 502 7.51 11.46 34.16
N THR A 503 8.24 10.43 34.57
CA THR A 503 8.83 9.42 33.69
C THR A 503 8.66 8.04 34.28
N TYR A 504 8.19 7.08 33.50
CA TYR A 504 7.84 5.75 33.96
C TYR A 504 8.48 4.73 33.02
N PHE A 505 9.61 4.16 33.45
CA PHE A 505 10.43 3.29 32.60
C PHE A 505 10.89 1.99 33.27
N ASP A 506 10.47 1.73 34.51
CA ASP A 506 10.88 0.55 35.27
C ASP A 506 10.04 -0.66 34.90
N GLU A 507 8.74 -0.47 34.66
CA GLU A 507 7.79 -1.51 34.26
C GLU A 507 6.82 -0.98 33.17
N PRO A 508 6.34 -1.85 32.25
CA PRO A 508 5.37 -1.45 31.24
C PRO A 508 3.98 -1.17 31.86
N PRO A 509 3.17 -0.27 31.26
CA PRO A 509 3.47 0.50 30.05
C PRO A 509 4.50 1.60 30.32
N TYR A 510 5.50 1.74 29.44
CA TYR A 510 6.51 2.78 29.54
C TYR A 510 5.97 4.10 28.98
N TYR A 511 6.15 5.23 29.67
CA TYR A 511 5.72 6.53 29.16
C TYR A 511 6.44 7.73 29.78
N ILE A 512 6.31 8.86 29.10
CA ILE A 512 6.56 10.20 29.65
C ILE A 512 5.21 10.85 29.93
N GLU A 513 5.06 11.36 31.14
CA GLU A 513 3.93 12.19 31.56
C GLU A 513 4.29 13.67 31.34
N MET A 514 3.43 14.39 30.64
CA MET A 514 3.66 15.78 30.20
C MET A 514 2.45 16.66 30.54
N GLU A 515 2.67 17.97 30.61
CA GLU A 515 1.56 18.92 30.69
C GLU A 515 0.65 18.80 29.46
N TYR A 516 -0.66 19.01 29.67
CA TYR A 516 -1.59 19.20 28.56
C TYR A 516 -1.63 20.68 28.18
N VAL A 517 -1.40 20.94 26.89
CA VAL A 517 -1.49 22.28 26.30
C VAL A 517 -2.80 22.36 25.52
N PRO A 518 -3.77 23.21 25.93
CA PRO A 518 -5.04 23.37 25.24
C PRO A 518 -4.87 24.25 23.98
N GLY A 519 -4.17 23.71 22.97
CA GLY A 519 -3.93 24.35 21.68
C GLY A 519 -3.84 23.32 20.57
N SER A 520 -3.77 23.77 19.31
CA SER A 520 -3.61 22.92 18.14
C SER A 520 -2.16 22.95 17.63
N HIS A 521 -1.78 21.98 16.80
CA HIS A 521 -0.50 22.05 16.11
C HIS A 521 -0.47 23.28 15.19
N LEU A 522 0.70 23.90 15.01
CA LEU A 522 0.84 25.11 14.21
C LEU A 522 0.33 24.92 12.78
N GLY A 523 0.50 23.73 12.21
CA GLY A 523 -0.01 23.40 10.87
C GLY A 523 -1.53 23.51 10.77
N ASP A 524 -2.24 22.87 11.70
CA ASP A 524 -3.71 22.88 11.75
C ASP A 524 -4.22 24.29 12.06
N TRP A 525 -3.64 24.94 13.06
CA TRP A 525 -3.96 26.32 13.41
C TRP A 525 -3.79 27.27 12.22
N PHE A 526 -2.66 27.18 11.50
CA PHE A 526 -2.37 28.06 10.36
C PHE A 526 -3.36 27.85 9.22
N ALA A 527 -3.76 26.60 8.96
CA ALA A 527 -4.77 26.28 7.95
C ALA A 527 -6.15 26.87 8.30
N GLU A 528 -6.52 26.91 9.59
CA GLU A 528 -7.79 27.47 10.06
C GLU A 528 -7.86 29.01 9.98
N GLN A 529 -6.72 29.71 10.12
CA GLN A 529 -6.71 31.18 10.10
C GLN A 529 -6.91 31.80 8.71
N GLY A 530 -6.60 31.07 7.63
CA GLY A 530 -6.60 31.62 6.26
C GLY A 530 -5.49 32.67 6.04
N ASP A 531 -5.81 33.80 5.42
CA ASP A 531 -4.84 34.85 5.07
C ASP A 531 -4.36 35.65 6.30
N LEU A 532 -3.35 35.12 7.00
CA LEU A 532 -2.65 35.83 8.06
C LEU A 532 -1.79 36.99 7.51
N PRO A 533 -1.78 38.19 8.12
CA PRO A 533 -0.84 39.24 7.76
C PRO A 533 0.62 38.78 7.94
N ILE A 534 1.50 39.14 7.00
CA ILE A 534 2.91 38.72 7.00
C ILE A 534 3.62 39.02 8.33
N GLU A 535 3.28 40.13 8.98
CA GLU A 535 3.79 40.53 10.29
C GLU A 535 3.50 39.49 11.38
N ARG A 536 2.27 38.93 11.40
CA ARG A 536 1.92 37.86 12.35
C ARG A 536 2.68 36.57 12.03
N ARG A 537 2.87 36.25 10.75
CA ARG A 537 3.64 35.08 10.32
C ARG A 537 5.13 35.20 10.71
N LEU A 538 5.71 36.39 10.59
CA LEU A 538 7.08 36.66 11.03
C LEU A 538 7.22 36.61 12.56
N ARG A 539 6.21 37.05 13.32
CA ARG A 539 6.19 36.90 14.79
C ARG A 539 6.19 35.44 15.23
N ILE A 540 5.51 34.55 14.50
CA ILE A 540 5.55 33.10 14.77
C ILE A 540 6.99 32.57 14.65
N ALA A 541 7.67 32.89 13.54
CA ALA A 541 9.06 32.47 13.35
C ALA A 541 10.00 33.06 14.41
N ALA A 542 9.80 34.32 14.79
CA ALA A 542 10.58 34.99 15.84
C ALA A 542 10.42 34.30 17.20
N GLN A 543 9.18 33.98 17.61
CA GLN A 543 8.94 33.23 18.85
C GLN A 543 9.63 31.85 18.83
N ILE A 544 9.57 31.12 17.72
CA ILE A 544 10.25 29.82 17.62
C ILE A 544 11.77 29.99 17.74
N ALA A 545 12.34 31.04 17.15
CA ALA A 545 13.77 31.36 17.26
C ALA A 545 14.18 31.66 18.71
N GLU A 546 13.36 32.41 19.45
CA GLU A 546 13.60 32.71 20.87
C GLU A 546 13.58 31.43 21.72
N ILE A 547 12.62 30.53 21.49
CA ILE A 547 12.54 29.25 22.21
C ILE A 547 13.75 28.36 21.89
N LEU A 548 14.16 28.33 20.62
CA LEU A 548 15.36 27.60 20.18
C LEU A 548 16.62 28.14 20.85
N GLN A 549 16.77 29.47 20.94
CA GLN A 549 17.90 30.10 21.61
C GLN A 549 18.01 29.67 23.08
N VAL A 550 16.88 29.56 23.79
CA VAL A 550 16.83 29.05 25.17
C VAL A 550 17.36 27.62 25.24
N ALA A 551 16.92 26.74 24.34
CA ALA A 551 17.42 25.36 24.29
C ALA A 551 18.91 25.28 23.94
N HIS A 552 19.36 26.06 22.95
CA HIS A 552 20.76 26.10 22.51
C HIS A 552 21.70 26.62 23.60
N ASN A 553 21.27 27.61 24.39
CA ASN A 553 22.02 28.10 25.55
C ASN A 553 22.18 27.05 26.64
N ALA A 554 21.25 26.11 26.75
CA ALA A 554 21.35 24.93 27.62
C ALA A 554 22.16 23.77 26.98
N GLY A 555 22.73 23.98 25.79
CA GLY A 555 23.48 22.95 25.05
C GLY A 555 22.60 21.90 24.38
N ILE A 556 21.29 22.15 24.25
CA ILE A 556 20.32 21.20 23.72
C ILE A 556 19.90 21.61 22.31
N ILE A 557 20.05 20.70 21.36
CA ILE A 557 19.60 20.85 19.96
C ILE A 557 18.26 20.12 19.83
N HIS A 558 17.26 20.74 19.20
CA HIS A 558 15.91 20.19 19.07
C HIS A 558 15.81 19.07 18.03
N ARG A 559 16.50 19.19 16.89
CA ARG A 559 16.65 18.18 15.82
C ARG A 559 15.39 17.81 15.02
N ASP A 560 14.24 18.40 15.32
CA ASP A 560 12.96 18.03 14.67
C ASP A 560 11.99 19.23 14.63
N ILE A 561 12.49 20.39 14.19
CA ILE A 561 11.66 21.59 14.05
C ILE A 561 10.76 21.47 12.81
N LYS A 562 9.45 21.45 13.04
CA LYS A 562 8.38 21.37 12.02
C LYS A 562 7.03 21.79 12.62
N PRO A 563 6.01 22.14 11.80
CA PRO A 563 4.72 22.60 12.30
C PRO A 563 4.03 21.65 13.30
N SER A 564 4.19 20.33 13.15
CA SER A 564 3.57 19.35 14.06
C SER A 564 4.20 19.34 15.46
N ASN A 565 5.39 19.92 15.64
CA ASN A 565 6.10 19.97 16.93
C ASN A 565 6.02 21.37 17.58
N VAL A 566 5.19 22.26 17.02
CA VAL A 566 4.90 23.59 17.57
C VAL A 566 3.42 23.63 17.92
N LEU A 567 3.10 23.90 19.18
CA LEU A 567 1.72 24.05 19.66
C LEU A 567 1.35 25.54 19.68
N ALA A 568 0.24 25.87 19.04
CA ALA A 568 -0.34 27.19 18.95
C ALA A 568 -1.44 27.32 20.02
N VAL A 569 -1.21 28.20 21.00
CA VAL A 569 -2.14 28.49 22.09
C VAL A 569 -2.66 29.91 21.92
N GLN A 570 -3.94 30.05 21.63
CA GLN A 570 -4.60 31.34 21.54
C GLN A 570 -5.22 31.69 22.90
N ASP A 571 -4.83 32.84 23.47
CA ASP A 571 -5.43 33.30 24.71
C ASP A 571 -6.87 33.77 24.46
N SER A 572 -7.81 33.18 25.20
CA SER A 572 -9.22 33.59 25.21
C SER A 572 -9.44 35.04 25.65
N GLN A 573 -8.52 35.62 26.45
CA GLN A 573 -8.60 37.00 26.93
C GLN A 573 -7.83 37.99 26.06
N ASN A 574 -6.85 37.53 25.28
CA ASN A 574 -6.11 38.33 24.33
C ASN A 574 -6.03 37.64 22.97
N VAL A 575 -7.12 37.74 22.20
CA VAL A 575 -7.29 37.09 20.88
C VAL A 575 -6.21 37.50 19.88
N GLU A 576 -5.50 38.62 20.12
CA GLU A 576 -4.42 39.11 19.27
C GLU A 576 -3.04 38.51 19.56
N GLU A 577 -2.82 37.91 20.73
CA GLU A 577 -1.54 37.29 21.09
C GLU A 577 -1.61 35.76 21.00
N LEU A 578 -0.92 35.23 19.98
CA LEU A 578 -0.66 33.81 19.84
C LEU A 578 0.58 33.45 20.67
N SER A 579 0.42 32.56 21.64
CA SER A 579 1.53 31.96 22.38
C SER A 579 1.93 30.63 21.76
N LEU A 580 3.23 30.42 21.53
CA LEU A 580 3.75 29.14 21.03
C LEU A 580 4.40 28.31 22.13
N LYS A 581 4.27 27.00 22.04
CA LYS A 581 5.05 26.04 22.85
C LYS A 581 5.74 25.02 21.95
N LEU A 582 7.02 24.76 22.18
CA LEU A 582 7.73 23.64 21.53
C LEU A 582 7.55 22.34 22.31
N THR A 583 7.38 21.24 21.56
CA THR A 583 7.26 19.86 22.05
C THR A 583 8.21 18.93 21.31
N ASP A 584 8.38 17.69 21.80
CA ASP A 584 9.04 16.59 21.09
C ASP A 584 10.50 16.89 20.68
N PHE A 585 11.38 17.11 21.67
CA PHE A 585 12.82 17.23 21.45
C PHE A 585 13.36 15.93 20.82
N GLY A 586 13.78 16.02 19.57
CA GLY A 586 14.01 14.89 18.70
C GLY A 586 15.20 14.03 19.11
N ILE A 587 14.94 12.77 19.47
CA ILE A 587 15.93 11.67 19.42
C ILE A 587 15.71 10.79 18.19
N GLY A 588 14.78 11.15 17.32
CA GLY A 588 14.35 10.40 16.13
C GLY A 588 15.45 10.03 15.13
N GLN A 589 16.69 10.45 15.36
CA GLN A 589 17.83 10.16 14.50
C GLN A 589 19.01 9.48 15.23
N VAL A 590 18.94 9.03 16.48
CA VAL A 590 20.09 8.32 17.10
C VAL A 590 19.82 6.83 17.21
N LYS A 591 20.25 6.08 16.20
CA LYS A 591 20.17 4.60 16.16
C LYS A 591 21.48 3.86 16.45
N SER A 592 22.62 4.54 16.68
CA SER A 592 23.84 3.83 17.08
C SER A 592 23.91 3.60 18.61
N PRO A 593 24.24 2.37 19.07
CA PRO A 593 24.32 2.02 20.50
C PRO A 593 25.62 2.44 21.20
N GLU A 594 26.61 2.97 20.49
CA GLU A 594 27.97 3.16 21.01
C GLU A 594 28.40 4.63 20.93
N MET A 595 29.09 5.08 21.99
CA MET A 595 29.66 6.42 22.19
C MET A 595 28.69 7.56 22.54
N LEU A 596 28.26 7.65 23.80
CA LEU A 596 28.15 8.94 24.50
C LEU A 596 28.30 8.72 26.02
N VAL A 597 29.42 8.10 26.42
CA VAL A 597 29.99 8.28 27.76
C VAL A 597 31.21 9.18 27.58
N ASP A 598 30.96 10.45 27.29
CA ASP A 598 31.87 11.59 27.58
C ASP A 598 31.28 12.85 26.95
N MET A 599 30.52 13.60 27.74
CA MET A 599 30.13 14.97 27.40
C MET A 599 31.22 15.92 27.89
N THR A 600 32.37 15.97 27.21
CA THR A 600 33.32 17.11 27.21
C THR A 600 34.38 16.90 26.12
N SER A 601 34.06 17.12 24.84
CA SER A 601 34.97 17.60 23.76
C SER A 601 34.32 17.43 22.38
N PRO A 602 34.65 18.28 21.38
CA PRO A 602 33.99 18.28 20.08
C PRO A 602 34.61 17.25 19.13
N GLY A 603 33.73 16.47 18.50
CA GLY A 603 34.04 15.55 17.41
C GLY A 603 33.94 14.09 17.83
N PHE A 604 32.99 13.35 17.26
CA PHE A 604 33.16 12.02 16.65
C PHE A 604 31.83 11.52 16.08
N THR A 605 31.95 10.76 15.00
CA THR A 605 31.01 10.45 13.91
C THR A 605 30.26 9.13 14.07
N GLU A 606 29.05 8.99 13.47
CA GLU A 606 28.63 7.73 12.81
C GLU A 606 27.41 7.87 11.86
N THR A 607 27.32 6.92 10.92
CA THR A 607 26.57 6.90 9.65
C THR A 607 25.20 6.20 9.74
N TYR A 608 24.20 6.71 9.00
CA TYR A 608 22.81 6.20 8.99
C TYR A 608 22.54 5.05 8.01
N SER A 609 21.67 4.10 8.39
CA SER A 609 21.14 3.04 7.52
C SER A 609 19.83 3.48 6.83
N ARG A 610 19.75 3.29 5.50
CA ARG A 610 18.78 3.89 4.56
C ARG A 610 17.36 3.28 4.58
N THR A 611 17.12 2.22 5.35
CA THR A 611 15.96 1.32 5.12
C THR A 611 14.68 1.67 5.89
N GLU A 612 14.71 2.60 6.85
CA GLU A 612 13.50 3.05 7.57
C GLU A 612 12.98 4.44 7.15
N LEU A 613 13.60 5.06 6.16
CA LEU A 613 13.29 6.43 5.75
C LEU A 613 11.94 6.58 4.99
N ALA A 614 11.24 5.49 4.69
CA ALA A 614 10.04 5.49 3.83
C ALA A 614 8.73 5.85 4.54
N SER A 615 8.65 5.77 5.87
CA SER A 615 7.39 5.90 6.62
C SER A 615 7.10 7.30 7.19
N GLN A 616 7.92 8.32 6.91
CA GLN A 616 7.74 9.69 7.42
C GLN A 616 7.97 10.76 6.33
N SER A 617 7.14 10.74 5.29
CA SER A 617 7.27 11.60 4.10
C SER A 617 7.41 13.11 4.44
N GLY A 618 6.69 13.61 5.46
CA GLY A 618 6.70 15.03 5.83
C GLY A 618 7.91 15.51 6.65
N SER A 619 8.62 14.62 7.35
CA SER A 619 9.75 15.01 8.22
C SER A 619 10.99 15.42 7.42
N ARG A 620 11.19 14.82 6.24
CA ARG A 620 12.36 15.09 5.38
C ARG A 620 12.41 16.51 4.85
N LEU A 621 11.26 17.18 4.70
CA LEU A 621 11.17 18.55 4.17
C LEU A 621 11.95 19.56 5.01
N TYR A 622 12.09 19.32 6.31
CA TYR A 622 12.72 20.23 7.26
C TYR A 622 14.17 19.84 7.60
N MET A 623 14.67 18.70 7.09
CA MET A 623 16.01 18.22 7.45
C MET A 623 17.10 19.04 6.76
N ALA A 624 18.11 19.42 7.53
CA ALA A 624 19.29 20.11 7.03
C ALA A 624 20.12 19.22 6.07
N PRO A 625 20.82 19.79 5.07
CA PRO A 625 21.59 19.03 4.10
C PRO A 625 22.63 18.11 4.75
N GLU A 626 23.32 18.59 5.79
CA GLU A 626 24.29 17.81 6.56
C GLU A 626 23.64 16.60 7.23
N VAL A 627 22.42 16.75 7.74
CA VAL A 627 21.65 15.66 8.36
C VAL A 627 21.19 14.64 7.31
N LEU A 628 20.76 15.11 6.12
CA LEU A 628 20.35 14.24 5.02
C LEU A 628 21.47 13.35 4.49
N ILE A 629 22.71 13.84 4.53
CA ILE A 629 23.91 13.06 4.17
C ILE A 629 24.49 12.27 5.36
N GLY A 630 23.82 12.30 6.52
CA GLY A 630 24.13 11.50 7.69
C GLY A 630 25.17 12.09 8.64
N GLN A 631 25.45 13.40 8.56
CA GLN A 631 26.26 14.10 9.56
C GLN A 631 25.45 14.41 10.83
N PRO A 632 26.12 14.59 11.99
CA PRO A 632 25.45 14.93 13.24
C PRO A 632 24.71 16.28 13.16
N SER A 633 23.50 16.34 13.74
CA SER A 633 22.78 17.61 13.88
C SER A 633 23.55 18.58 14.77
N THR A 634 23.58 19.85 14.37
CA THR A 634 24.17 20.96 15.13
C THR A 634 23.11 22.04 15.37
N VAL A 635 23.48 23.11 16.09
CA VAL A 635 22.65 24.33 16.17
C VAL A 635 22.30 24.87 14.78
N ALA A 636 23.22 24.77 13.81
CA ALA A 636 22.96 25.19 12.43
C ALA A 636 21.86 24.36 11.75
N SER A 637 21.69 23.09 12.16
CA SER A 637 20.65 22.23 11.63
C SER A 637 19.25 22.66 12.08
N ASP A 638 19.09 23.06 13.35
CA ASP A 638 17.82 23.64 13.85
C ASP A 638 17.52 24.98 13.15
N ILE A 639 18.55 25.81 12.94
CA ILE A 639 18.41 27.08 12.21
C ILE A 639 17.98 26.83 10.77
N TYR A 640 18.51 25.80 10.10
CA TYR A 640 18.06 25.42 8.78
C TYR A 640 16.58 25.02 8.77
N SER A 641 16.16 24.14 9.69
CA SER A 641 14.75 23.72 9.81
C SER A 641 13.82 24.90 10.09
N LEU A 642 14.22 25.84 10.94
CA LEU A 642 13.51 27.10 11.16
C LEU A 642 13.46 27.95 9.88
N GLY A 643 14.54 27.98 9.09
CA GLY A 643 14.58 28.66 7.79
C GLY A 643 13.57 28.11 6.78
N VAL A 644 13.41 26.78 6.73
CA VAL A 644 12.35 26.14 5.93
C VAL A 644 10.97 26.59 6.38
N LEU A 645 10.71 26.53 7.68
CA LEU A 645 9.43 26.95 8.25
C LEU A 645 9.16 28.45 8.01
N LEU A 646 10.18 29.30 8.14
CA LEU A 646 10.08 30.73 7.84
C LEU A 646 9.72 30.98 6.38
N TYR A 647 10.38 30.29 5.43
CA TYR A 647 10.04 30.40 4.01
C TYR A 647 8.57 30.04 3.76
N GLN A 648 8.11 28.93 4.34
CA GLN A 648 6.74 28.48 4.18
C GLN A 648 5.71 29.45 4.80
N LEU A 649 6.02 30.00 5.98
CA LEU A 649 5.23 31.04 6.62
C LEU A 649 5.14 32.29 5.72
N VAL A 650 6.25 32.72 5.14
CA VAL A 650 6.29 33.89 4.23
C VAL A 650 5.44 33.64 2.98
N VAL A 651 5.55 32.45 2.38
CA VAL A 651 4.74 32.07 1.22
C VAL A 651 3.26 31.90 1.57
N GLY A 652 2.95 31.53 2.81
CA GLY A 652 1.60 31.23 3.25
C GLY A 652 1.16 29.80 2.98
N ASP A 653 2.09 28.88 2.78
CA ASP A 653 1.81 27.48 2.51
C ASP A 653 2.84 26.58 3.21
N LEU A 654 2.42 25.96 4.33
CA LEU A 654 3.23 25.04 5.13
C LEU A 654 3.46 23.67 4.47
N SER A 655 2.79 23.39 3.35
CA SER A 655 3.01 22.17 2.56
C SER A 655 4.04 22.36 1.44
N ARG A 656 4.41 23.61 1.14
CA ARG A 656 5.26 23.94 0.00
C ARG A 656 6.70 23.44 0.21
N PRO A 657 7.27 22.70 -0.76
CA PRO A 657 8.68 22.34 -0.71
C PRO A 657 9.57 23.57 -0.93
N LEU A 658 10.83 23.48 -0.50
CA LEU A 658 11.85 24.43 -0.92
C LEU A 658 11.97 24.41 -2.47
N PRO A 659 12.19 25.57 -3.11
CA PRO A 659 12.30 25.67 -4.55
C PRO A 659 13.51 24.95 -5.15
#